data_AF-A0A5N6L3Z5-F1
#
_entry.id   AF-A0A5N6L3Z5-F1
#
_cell.length_a   1.000
_cell.length_b   1.000
_cell.length_c   1.000
_cell.angle_alpha   90.00
_cell.angle_beta   90.00
_cell.angle_gamma   90.00
#
_symmetry.space_group_name_H-M   'P 1'
#
loop_
_entity.id
_entity.type
_entity.pdbx_description
1 polymer ?
#
loop_
_entity_poly.entity_id
_entity_poly.type
_entity_poly.pdbx_seq_one_letter_code
_entity_poly.pdbx_strand_id
1 'polypeptide(L)'
;MCRSLPMGSKSVVDLIEASSGVHFSGFHMDSLEHSIKEMELPTTSATEDLHKQPFVIGVGGGAASGKTTVCDLIIQQLHDQRVVLVNQDSFYHTLSEEELSLVHDYNFDHPDAFDTEKLLCVMEKLRHGQAVDIPNYDFKSYKHNVIQARRVNPSDVILLEGILVFHDPRVRDLMNMKIFVDTDADVRLARRIRRDTVEKGRDIGAVLDQYSKFVKPAFDDFILPTKKYADIIIPRGGDNHVAIDLIVQHIRTKLGQHDLCKIYPNLYVIHSTFQIRGMHTLIRDSQTTKHDFIFYADRLIRLVVEHGLGHLPFTEKQVITPTGSVYTGVDFCKRLCGVSVIRSGESMENALRACCKGIKIGKILIHREGDNGQQLIYEKLPTDISERHVLLLDPILGTGNSAVQAISLLIRKGVPESNIIFLNLISAPQGVHMVCKSFPRIKIVTSEIELGLNKDFRVIPGMGEFGDRYFGTDDEDQLMGTVELAGTNGETTTQGFDSLGARCQQFYKAGARFAKWRSVLKIGPHEPSELSIQQNAQGLARYAIICQENGLVPIVEPEILTDGAHDIQKCAAVTEIVLAAVYKALNDHHVLLEGTLLKPNMVTPGSDSPKVAPEVIAEYTVTALRRTVPAAVPGVVFLSGGQSEEEATRNLNAMNRLEVLKPWTLSFSFGRALQQSTLKTWAGKKENVRKAQESFLVRCKANSEATLGKYTGGGDGGLASESLFVKGYKY
;
A
#
# COMPACT_ATOMS: atom_id res chain seq x y z
N MET A 1 11.40 -16.34 -82.85
CA MET A 1 10.57 -15.23 -83.38
C MET A 1 9.30 -15.15 -82.53
N CYS A 2 8.78 -14.01 -82.07
CA CYS A 2 9.32 -12.65 -81.97
C CYS A 2 8.68 -11.91 -80.77
N ARG A 3 9.30 -10.79 -80.35
CA ARG A 3 8.85 -9.82 -79.32
C ARG A 3 7.49 -9.16 -79.75
N SER A 4 6.71 -8.45 -78.92
CA SER A 4 7.02 -7.60 -77.75
C SER A 4 5.80 -7.32 -76.83
N LEU A 5 6.08 -6.80 -75.63
CA LEU A 5 5.18 -6.27 -74.57
C LEU A 5 5.61 -4.81 -74.23
N PRO A 6 4.95 -4.05 -73.32
CA PRO A 6 3.58 -4.08 -72.75
C PRO A 6 2.90 -2.67 -72.78
N MET A 7 1.75 -2.50 -72.11
CA MET A 7 1.49 -1.43 -71.10
C MET A 7 0.11 -1.62 -70.44
N GLY A 8 0.05 -1.57 -69.11
CA GLY A 8 -1.18 -1.41 -68.30
C GLY A 8 -1.21 -0.01 -67.63
N SER A 9 -2.14 0.35 -66.74
CA SER A 9 -3.30 -0.37 -66.18
C SER A 9 -4.26 0.61 -65.47
N LYS A 10 -5.57 0.31 -65.51
CA LYS A 10 -6.67 0.53 -64.51
C LYS A 10 -6.53 1.58 -63.37
N SER A 11 -7.60 2.22 -62.84
CA SER A 11 -8.92 2.72 -63.31
C SER A 11 -9.84 3.00 -62.09
N VAL A 12 -10.81 3.93 -62.24
CA VAL A 12 -12.02 4.11 -61.38
C VAL A 12 -11.80 4.62 -59.94
N VAL A 13 -11.21 5.81 -59.80
CA VAL A 13 -11.44 6.69 -58.63
C VAL A 13 -11.82 8.09 -59.10
N ASP A 14 -11.21 8.58 -60.18
CA ASP A 14 -11.52 9.90 -60.73
C ASP A 14 -12.62 9.85 -61.80
N LEU A 15 -13.75 10.51 -61.51
CA LEU A 15 -14.42 11.54 -62.33
C LEU A 15 -15.95 11.50 -62.18
N ILE A 16 -16.49 12.55 -61.53
CA ILE A 16 -17.76 13.25 -61.89
C ILE A 16 -19.04 12.40 -61.63
N GLU A 17 -19.87 12.62 -60.61
CA GLU A 17 -20.31 13.87 -59.96
C GLU A 17 -20.93 14.89 -60.92
N ALA A 18 -22.21 14.68 -61.28
CA ALA A 18 -23.02 15.67 -62.01
C ALA A 18 -24.51 15.62 -61.60
N SER A 19 -25.11 16.82 -61.60
CA SER A 19 -26.55 17.16 -61.45
C SER A 19 -27.20 17.19 -60.05
N SER A 20 -27.43 18.45 -59.59
CA SER A 20 -28.55 18.98 -58.76
C SER A 20 -28.85 18.35 -57.38
N GLY A 21 -28.84 19.07 -56.24
CA GLY A 21 -28.63 20.50 -55.95
C GLY A 21 -29.88 21.23 -55.40
N VAL A 22 -29.66 22.31 -54.61
CA VAL A 22 -30.64 23.17 -53.87
C VAL A 22 -31.14 22.56 -52.54
N HIS A 23 -31.10 23.22 -51.36
CA HIS A 23 -30.34 24.39 -50.87
C HIS A 23 -30.41 24.50 -49.32
N PHE A 24 -29.38 25.06 -48.66
CA PHE A 24 -29.51 25.95 -47.48
C PHE A 24 -28.29 26.89 -47.41
N SER A 25 -28.52 28.20 -47.29
CA SER A 25 -27.49 29.26 -47.12
C SER A 25 -26.85 29.21 -45.72
N GLY A 26 -25.56 29.49 -45.47
CA GLY A 26 -24.64 30.46 -46.08
C GLY A 26 -24.78 31.84 -45.40
N PHE A 27 -23.77 32.62 -45.00
CA PHE A 27 -22.30 32.55 -44.98
C PHE A 27 -21.81 33.29 -43.69
N HIS A 28 -20.55 33.50 -43.30
CA HIS A 28 -19.20 33.40 -43.93
C HIS A 28 -18.20 32.79 -42.91
N MET A 29 -16.98 32.47 -43.35
CA MET A 29 -15.83 32.10 -42.49
C MET A 29 -14.54 32.51 -43.21
N ASP A 30 -13.86 33.56 -42.73
CA ASP A 30 -12.63 34.10 -43.34
C ASP A 30 -11.64 34.59 -42.27
N SER A 31 -10.81 33.68 -41.73
CA SER A 31 -9.52 33.98 -41.06
C SER A 31 -8.83 32.73 -40.48
N LEU A 32 -8.62 31.67 -41.28
CA LEU A 32 -7.93 30.45 -40.80
C LEU A 32 -6.89 29.87 -41.77
N GLU A 33 -6.24 30.73 -42.57
CA GLU A 33 -5.06 30.38 -43.36
C GLU A 33 -3.89 31.36 -43.15
N HIS A 34 -3.42 31.46 -41.91
CA HIS A 34 -2.04 31.85 -41.61
C HIS A 34 -1.62 31.23 -40.27
N SER A 35 -0.32 30.88 -40.15
CA SER A 35 0.31 30.28 -38.96
C SER A 35 0.16 28.76 -38.75
N ILE A 36 0.40 27.97 -39.80
CA ILE A 36 1.06 26.65 -39.66
C ILE A 36 2.43 26.72 -40.36
N LYS A 37 3.37 27.39 -39.71
CA LYS A 37 4.83 27.35 -39.98
C LYS A 37 5.54 28.27 -38.97
N GLU A 38 5.93 27.71 -37.84
CA GLU A 38 7.30 27.76 -37.32
C GLU A 38 7.43 26.85 -36.09
N MET A 39 8.65 26.38 -35.84
CA MET A 39 8.95 25.28 -34.93
C MET A 39 10.12 25.73 -34.06
N GLU A 40 9.84 26.20 -32.84
CA GLU A 40 10.87 26.58 -31.87
C GLU A 40 10.65 25.91 -30.50
N LEU A 41 11.72 25.92 -29.70
CA LEU A 41 11.93 25.06 -28.53
C LEU A 41 11.03 25.43 -27.33
N PRO A 42 10.77 24.49 -26.40
CA PRO A 42 10.03 24.78 -25.18
C PRO A 42 10.84 25.68 -24.24
N THR A 43 10.52 26.97 -24.22
CA THR A 43 11.01 27.92 -23.21
C THR A 43 10.35 27.65 -21.86
N THR A 44 11.17 27.42 -20.85
CA THR A 44 10.75 27.28 -19.45
C THR A 44 10.39 28.64 -18.83
N SER A 45 9.11 28.89 -18.54
CA SER A 45 8.72 29.94 -17.58
C SER A 45 7.32 29.74 -17.00
N ALA A 46 7.20 29.92 -15.69
CA ALA A 46 5.98 30.13 -14.89
C ALA A 46 4.92 29.01 -14.87
N THR A 47 4.77 28.42 -13.69
CA THR A 47 3.61 27.62 -13.26
C THR A 47 2.38 28.51 -13.05
N GLU A 48 1.30 28.28 -13.80
CA GLU A 48 -0.05 28.69 -13.39
C GLU A 48 -0.83 27.47 -12.90
N ASP A 49 -1.12 27.42 -11.60
CA ASP A 49 -2.03 26.43 -11.02
C ASP A 49 -3.48 26.73 -11.45
N LEU A 50 -3.89 26.17 -12.59
CA LEU A 50 -5.26 26.16 -13.09
C LEU A 50 -6.14 25.30 -12.16
N HIS A 51 -6.58 25.89 -11.04
CA HIS A 51 -7.59 25.33 -10.16
C HIS A 51 -8.88 25.04 -10.94
N LYS A 52 -9.11 23.77 -11.24
CA LYS A 52 -10.29 23.28 -11.96
C LYS A 52 -11.53 23.46 -11.07
N GLN A 53 -12.38 24.43 -11.38
CA GLN A 53 -13.62 24.65 -10.61
C GLN A 53 -14.54 23.42 -10.69
N PRO A 54 -15.24 23.05 -9.60
CA PRO A 54 -16.10 21.89 -9.55
C PRO A 54 -17.42 22.13 -10.30
N PHE A 55 -17.98 21.06 -10.85
CA PHE A 55 -19.25 21.06 -11.57
C PHE A 55 -20.42 20.94 -10.59
N VAL A 56 -21.13 22.04 -10.37
CA VAL A 56 -22.23 22.15 -9.41
C VAL A 56 -23.56 21.81 -10.07
N ILE A 57 -24.32 20.89 -9.47
CA ILE A 57 -25.63 20.45 -9.94
C ILE A 57 -26.65 20.71 -8.84
N GLY A 58 -27.60 21.61 -9.09
CA GLY A 58 -28.72 21.81 -8.17
C GLY A 58 -29.83 20.81 -8.44
N VAL A 59 -30.40 20.23 -7.38
CA VAL A 59 -31.53 19.29 -7.44
C VAL A 59 -32.69 19.83 -6.61
N GLY A 60 -33.66 20.45 -7.29
CA GLY A 60 -34.84 21.09 -6.72
C GLY A 60 -36.12 20.27 -6.88
N GLY A 61 -37.20 20.70 -6.24
CA GLY A 61 -38.52 20.05 -6.29
C GLY A 61 -39.21 19.96 -4.94
N GLY A 62 -40.50 19.59 -4.94
CA GLY A 62 -41.33 19.59 -3.72
C GLY A 62 -40.88 18.63 -2.63
N ALA A 63 -41.36 18.86 -1.40
CA ALA A 63 -41.22 17.88 -0.32
C ALA A 63 -41.76 16.50 -0.76
N ALA A 64 -41.01 15.43 -0.42
CA ALA A 64 -41.30 14.05 -0.80
C ALA A 64 -41.40 13.73 -2.32
N SER A 65 -40.90 14.60 -3.23
CA SER A 65 -40.84 14.28 -4.68
C SER A 65 -39.85 13.17 -5.04
N GLY A 66 -38.83 12.93 -4.20
CA GLY A 66 -37.78 11.93 -4.45
C GLY A 66 -36.42 12.50 -4.86
N LYS A 67 -36.18 13.80 -4.64
CA LYS A 67 -34.87 14.46 -4.85
C LYS A 67 -33.70 13.68 -4.26
N THR A 68 -33.74 13.39 -2.96
CA THR A 68 -32.69 12.64 -2.26
C THR A 68 -32.46 11.28 -2.90
N THR A 69 -33.53 10.55 -3.25
CA THR A 69 -33.44 9.27 -3.98
C THR A 69 -32.78 9.41 -5.36
N VAL A 70 -33.05 10.48 -6.10
CA VAL A 70 -32.37 10.78 -7.38
C VAL A 70 -30.88 11.06 -7.13
N CYS A 71 -30.53 11.88 -6.14
CA CYS A 71 -29.13 12.14 -5.77
C CYS A 71 -28.41 10.85 -5.35
N ASP A 72 -29.03 10.01 -4.52
CA ASP A 72 -28.48 8.75 -4.06
C ASP A 72 -28.23 7.79 -5.23
N LEU A 73 -29.19 7.68 -6.17
CA LEU A 73 -29.02 6.86 -7.38
C LEU A 73 -27.94 7.41 -8.32
N ILE A 74 -27.83 8.74 -8.47
CA ILE A 74 -26.73 9.38 -9.23
C ILE A 74 -25.37 9.05 -8.57
N ILE A 75 -25.24 9.23 -7.26
CA ILE A 75 -24.00 8.92 -6.52
C ILE A 75 -23.65 7.43 -6.60
N GLN A 76 -24.65 6.56 -6.44
CA GLN A 76 -24.49 5.11 -6.57
C GLN A 76 -23.99 4.70 -7.96
N GLN A 77 -24.60 5.24 -9.02
CA GLN A 77 -24.22 4.92 -10.41
C GLN A 77 -22.95 5.63 -10.88
N LEU A 78 -22.54 6.75 -10.27
CA LEU A 78 -21.27 7.39 -10.61
C LEU A 78 -20.07 6.62 -10.09
N HIS A 79 -20.21 5.91 -8.97
CA HIS A 79 -19.15 5.13 -8.32
C HIS A 79 -17.88 5.93 -7.97
N ASP A 80 -17.95 7.26 -7.97
CA ASP A 80 -16.80 8.15 -7.95
C ASP A 80 -16.72 8.90 -6.61
N GLN A 81 -15.52 8.98 -6.02
CA GLN A 81 -15.31 9.67 -4.75
C GLN A 81 -15.29 11.20 -4.89
N ARG A 82 -15.23 11.72 -6.12
CA ARG A 82 -15.17 13.15 -6.45
C ARG A 82 -16.55 13.79 -6.58
N VAL A 83 -17.59 13.15 -6.04
CA VAL A 83 -18.98 13.63 -6.00
C VAL A 83 -19.40 13.79 -4.55
N VAL A 84 -19.85 14.99 -4.16
CA VAL A 84 -20.36 15.23 -2.80
C VAL A 84 -21.77 15.82 -2.81
N LEU A 85 -22.59 15.37 -1.84
CA LEU A 85 -23.95 15.86 -1.62
C LEU A 85 -23.97 16.91 -0.50
N VAL A 86 -24.37 18.13 -0.85
CA VAL A 86 -24.73 19.22 0.08
C VAL A 86 -26.26 19.28 0.13
N ASN A 87 -26.84 19.21 1.33
CA ASN A 87 -28.28 19.31 1.52
C ASN A 87 -28.62 20.70 2.11
N GLN A 88 -29.62 21.37 1.54
CA GLN A 88 -30.13 22.65 2.00
C GLN A 88 -30.67 22.58 3.45
N ASP A 89 -31.17 21.43 3.88
CA ASP A 89 -31.66 21.18 5.25
C ASP A 89 -30.56 21.37 6.32
N SER A 90 -29.27 21.31 5.97
CA SER A 90 -28.19 21.70 6.88
C SER A 90 -28.17 23.19 7.22
N PHE A 91 -28.93 24.03 6.52
CA PHE A 91 -28.85 25.49 6.59
C PHE A 91 -30.10 26.16 7.15
N TYR A 92 -31.00 25.43 7.83
CA TYR A 92 -32.07 26.08 8.60
C TYR A 92 -31.50 27.02 9.67
N HIS A 93 -32.22 28.10 10.01
CA HIS A 93 -31.90 28.88 11.20
C HIS A 93 -32.17 28.08 12.49
N THR A 94 -31.36 28.33 13.52
CA THR A 94 -31.69 27.86 14.88
C THR A 94 -32.90 28.64 15.38
N LEU A 95 -33.92 27.95 15.87
CA LEU A 95 -35.08 28.61 16.47
C LEU A 95 -34.73 29.24 17.83
N SER A 96 -35.24 30.44 18.07
CA SER A 96 -35.26 31.10 19.37
C SER A 96 -36.17 30.37 20.36
N GLU A 97 -36.11 30.72 21.66
CA GLU A 97 -36.98 30.12 22.68
C GLU A 97 -38.46 30.45 22.46
N GLU A 98 -38.75 31.63 21.89
CA GLU A 98 -40.10 32.05 21.51
C GLU A 98 -40.62 31.22 20.32
N GLU A 99 -39.83 31.06 19.26
CA GLU A 99 -40.19 30.22 18.09
C GLU A 99 -40.29 28.73 18.44
N LEU A 100 -39.46 28.24 19.37
CA LEU A 100 -39.56 26.87 19.91
C LEU A 100 -40.90 26.64 20.62
N SER A 101 -41.42 27.63 21.33
CA SER A 101 -42.74 27.54 21.99
C SER A 101 -43.90 27.48 21.00
N LEU A 102 -43.70 27.97 19.78
CA LEU A 102 -44.68 28.02 18.68
C LEU A 102 -44.25 27.16 17.47
N VAL A 103 -43.40 26.15 17.67
CA VAL A 103 -42.78 25.38 16.56
C VAL A 103 -43.78 24.65 15.65
N HIS A 104 -44.99 24.37 16.15
CA HIS A 104 -46.09 23.81 15.36
C HIS A 104 -46.66 24.79 14.32
N ASP A 105 -46.44 26.10 14.50
CA ASP A 105 -46.85 27.17 13.61
C ASP A 105 -45.70 27.75 12.78
N TYR A 106 -44.47 27.21 12.92
CA TYR A 106 -43.31 27.64 12.14
C TYR A 106 -43.28 27.02 10.74
N ASN A 107 -43.12 27.85 9.70
CA ASN A 107 -43.10 27.40 8.31
C ASN A 107 -41.68 27.09 7.80
N PHE A 108 -41.24 25.85 8.00
CA PHE A 108 -39.96 25.35 7.46
C PHE A 108 -39.89 25.28 5.92
N ASP A 109 -41.02 25.34 5.22
CA ASP A 109 -41.04 25.36 3.75
C ASP A 109 -40.97 26.81 3.18
N HIS A 110 -40.77 27.85 4.02
CA HIS A 110 -40.60 29.26 3.60
C HIS A 110 -39.12 29.62 3.33
N PRO A 111 -38.80 30.52 2.37
CA PRO A 111 -37.42 30.97 2.11
C PRO A 111 -36.66 31.48 3.34
N ASP A 112 -37.33 32.28 4.18
CA ASP A 112 -36.71 32.89 5.39
C ASP A 112 -36.31 31.88 6.47
N ALA A 113 -36.71 30.60 6.34
CA ALA A 113 -36.27 29.55 7.26
C ALA A 113 -34.78 29.17 7.07
N PHE A 114 -34.16 29.58 5.95
CA PHE A 114 -32.82 29.15 5.53
C PHE A 114 -31.77 30.26 5.54
N ASP A 115 -30.64 29.99 6.21
CA ASP A 115 -29.41 30.80 6.20
C ASP A 115 -28.71 30.71 4.83
N THR A 116 -29.24 31.47 3.88
CA THR A 116 -28.77 31.49 2.49
C THR A 116 -27.37 32.09 2.37
N GLU A 117 -26.99 33.05 3.22
CA GLU A 117 -25.63 33.61 3.24
C GLU A 117 -24.60 32.57 3.66
N LYS A 118 -24.91 31.73 4.66
CA LYS A 118 -24.05 30.62 5.06
C LYS A 118 -23.98 29.54 3.98
N LEU A 119 -25.08 29.24 3.28
CA LEU A 119 -25.06 28.32 2.13
C LEU A 119 -24.14 28.84 1.02
N LEU A 120 -24.28 30.12 0.63
CA LEU A 120 -23.42 30.77 -0.37
C LEU A 120 -21.94 30.73 0.06
N CYS A 121 -21.64 31.06 1.31
CA CYS A 121 -20.28 31.01 1.87
C CYS A 121 -19.66 29.59 1.85
N VAL A 122 -20.45 28.56 2.17
CA VAL A 122 -19.98 27.15 2.09
C VAL A 122 -19.74 26.76 0.64
N MET A 123 -20.68 27.04 -0.27
CA MET A 123 -20.55 26.68 -1.68
C MET A 123 -19.37 27.39 -2.34
N GLU A 124 -19.12 28.66 -2.03
CA GLU A 124 -18.01 29.41 -2.63
C GLU A 124 -16.63 28.91 -2.14
N LYS A 125 -16.53 28.50 -0.87
CA LYS A 125 -15.32 27.82 -0.36
C LYS A 125 -15.07 26.48 -1.06
N LEU A 126 -16.11 25.67 -1.26
CA LEU A 126 -16.00 24.41 -2.00
C LEU A 126 -15.62 24.64 -3.47
N ARG A 127 -16.14 25.68 -4.12
CA ARG A 127 -15.75 26.09 -5.49
C ARG A 127 -14.28 26.50 -5.60
N HIS A 128 -13.71 27.08 -4.55
CA HIS A 128 -12.29 27.41 -4.44
C HIS A 128 -11.41 26.25 -3.93
N GLY A 129 -11.92 25.02 -3.88
CA GLY A 129 -11.15 23.86 -3.45
C GLY A 129 -10.78 23.84 -1.96
N GLN A 130 -11.55 24.53 -1.11
CA GLN A 130 -11.35 24.52 0.33
C GLN A 130 -12.31 23.51 1.01
N ALA A 131 -11.80 22.72 1.95
CA ALA A 131 -12.64 21.83 2.77
C ALA A 131 -13.43 22.61 3.83
N VAL A 132 -14.69 22.27 4.03
CA VAL A 132 -15.65 23.02 4.86
C VAL A 132 -16.42 22.11 5.80
N ASP A 133 -16.64 22.54 7.04
CA ASP A 133 -17.53 21.86 7.98
C ASP A 133 -18.97 22.29 7.75
N ILE A 134 -19.79 21.36 7.26
CA ILE A 134 -21.23 21.57 7.08
C ILE A 134 -21.93 21.17 8.38
N PRO A 135 -22.73 22.06 9.00
CA PRO A 135 -23.43 21.74 10.23
C PRO A 135 -24.52 20.67 9.99
N ASN A 136 -24.78 19.88 11.02
CA ASN A 136 -25.93 18.99 11.07
C ASN A 136 -27.05 19.69 11.87
N TYR A 137 -28.19 19.93 11.23
CA TYR A 137 -29.39 20.47 11.88
C TYR A 137 -30.21 19.32 12.46
N ASP A 138 -30.49 19.35 13.76
CA ASP A 138 -31.31 18.33 14.40
C ASP A 138 -32.79 18.78 14.47
N PHE A 139 -33.65 18.11 13.70
CA PHE A 139 -35.09 18.35 13.68
C PHE A 139 -35.84 17.92 14.96
N LYS A 140 -35.16 17.38 15.98
CA LYS A 140 -35.74 17.14 17.31
C LYS A 140 -35.54 18.34 18.26
N SER A 141 -34.35 18.95 18.24
CA SER A 141 -34.00 20.10 19.08
C SER A 141 -34.07 21.46 18.37
N TYR A 142 -34.26 21.46 17.04
CA TYR A 142 -34.31 22.63 16.15
C TYR A 142 -33.06 23.54 16.25
N LYS A 143 -31.91 22.91 16.53
CA LYS A 143 -30.61 23.56 16.81
C LYS A 143 -29.50 22.92 15.98
N HIS A 144 -28.50 23.74 15.66
CA HIS A 144 -27.20 23.27 15.18
C HIS A 144 -26.35 22.69 16.32
N ASN A 145 -25.34 21.90 15.97
CA ASN A 145 -24.24 21.44 16.86
C ASN A 145 -24.59 20.44 17.97
N VAL A 146 -25.76 19.78 17.92
CA VAL A 146 -26.05 18.60 18.78
C VAL A 146 -25.27 17.35 18.32
N ILE A 147 -24.88 17.31 17.05
CA ILE A 147 -24.04 16.29 16.44
C ILE A 147 -22.81 17.00 15.83
N GLN A 148 -21.65 16.34 15.84
CA GLN A 148 -20.42 16.85 15.22
C GLN A 148 -20.68 17.26 13.76
N ALA A 149 -20.13 18.40 13.35
CA ALA A 149 -20.28 18.90 11.97
C ALA A 149 -19.66 17.93 10.96
N ARG A 150 -20.27 17.80 9.79
CA ARG A 150 -19.81 16.93 8.72
C ARG A 150 -18.78 17.67 7.88
N ARG A 151 -17.49 17.33 8.07
CA ARG A 151 -16.40 17.80 7.21
C ARG A 151 -16.66 17.35 5.77
N VAL A 152 -16.75 18.30 4.86
CA VAL A 152 -16.87 18.08 3.41
C VAL A 152 -15.57 18.53 2.75
N ASN A 153 -14.93 17.59 2.06
CA ASN A 153 -13.73 17.85 1.28
C ASN A 153 -14.09 18.38 -0.12
N PRO A 154 -13.16 19.09 -0.79
CA PRO A 154 -13.29 19.43 -2.20
C PRO A 154 -13.60 18.22 -3.06
N SER A 155 -14.37 18.41 -4.12
CA SER A 155 -14.86 17.35 -5.00
C SER A 155 -15.14 17.94 -6.37
N ASP A 156 -14.78 17.23 -7.45
CA ASP A 156 -14.97 17.68 -8.83
C ASP A 156 -16.45 17.93 -9.20
N VAL A 157 -17.40 17.31 -8.49
CA VAL A 157 -18.85 17.50 -8.64
C VAL A 157 -19.50 17.73 -7.28
N ILE A 158 -20.39 18.72 -7.22
CA ILE A 158 -21.18 19.03 -6.03
C ILE A 158 -22.67 18.93 -6.38
N LEU A 159 -23.38 17.98 -5.77
CA LEU A 159 -24.84 17.92 -5.82
C LEU A 159 -25.40 18.78 -4.68
N LEU A 160 -26.14 19.83 -5.00
CA LEU A 160 -26.84 20.69 -4.04
C LEU A 160 -28.34 20.38 -4.06
N GLU A 161 -28.82 19.63 -3.08
CA GLU A 161 -30.20 19.16 -2.98
C GLU A 161 -31.02 19.98 -1.98
N GLY A 162 -32.27 20.29 -2.31
CA GLY A 162 -33.20 20.92 -1.36
C GLY A 162 -34.53 21.34 -1.97
N ILE A 163 -35.45 21.82 -1.14
CA ILE A 163 -36.78 22.25 -1.60
C ILE A 163 -36.76 23.63 -2.29
N LEU A 164 -35.85 24.52 -1.89
CA LEU A 164 -35.77 25.92 -2.32
C LEU A 164 -34.41 26.32 -2.90
N VAL A 165 -33.56 25.35 -3.27
CA VAL A 165 -32.23 25.62 -3.88
C VAL A 165 -32.29 26.44 -5.17
N PHE A 166 -33.45 26.53 -5.82
CA PHE A 166 -33.68 27.37 -7.00
C PHE A 166 -34.43 28.68 -6.70
N HIS A 167 -34.65 29.05 -5.44
CA HIS A 167 -35.38 30.28 -5.07
C HIS A 167 -34.52 31.54 -5.22
N ASP A 168 -33.34 31.56 -4.58
CA ASP A 168 -32.40 32.70 -4.64
C ASP A 168 -31.60 32.70 -5.97
N PRO A 169 -31.53 33.82 -6.71
CA PRO A 169 -30.72 33.93 -7.94
C PRO A 169 -29.24 33.59 -7.72
N ARG A 170 -28.64 34.08 -6.63
CA ARG A 170 -27.21 33.92 -6.34
C ARG A 170 -26.85 32.45 -6.19
N VAL A 171 -27.73 31.65 -5.59
CA VAL A 171 -27.57 30.20 -5.45
C VAL A 171 -27.72 29.49 -6.80
N ARG A 172 -28.64 29.95 -7.68
CA ARG A 172 -28.78 29.43 -9.05
C ARG A 172 -27.57 29.71 -9.93
N ASP A 173 -26.92 30.86 -9.76
CA ASP A 173 -25.79 31.30 -10.58
C ASP A 173 -24.51 30.49 -10.28
N LEU A 174 -24.42 29.84 -9.11
CA LEU A 174 -23.37 28.87 -8.78
C LEU A 174 -23.52 27.53 -9.52
N MET A 175 -24.69 27.22 -10.08
CA MET A 175 -25.01 25.90 -10.62
C MET A 175 -24.76 25.80 -12.13
N ASN A 176 -23.97 24.82 -12.55
CA ASN A 176 -23.76 24.48 -13.96
C ASN A 176 -24.90 23.67 -14.58
N MET A 177 -25.70 22.98 -13.76
CA MET A 177 -26.89 22.22 -14.19
C MET A 177 -27.98 22.27 -13.09
N LYS A 178 -29.25 22.40 -13.49
CA LYS A 178 -30.40 22.56 -12.62
C LYS A 178 -31.45 21.48 -12.94
N ILE A 179 -31.60 20.52 -12.04
CA ILE A 179 -32.53 19.39 -12.17
C ILE A 179 -33.74 19.62 -11.27
N PHE A 180 -34.96 19.56 -11.81
CA PHE A 180 -36.19 19.61 -11.03
C PHE A 180 -36.87 18.23 -10.99
N VAL A 181 -37.07 17.68 -9.80
CA VAL A 181 -37.74 16.39 -9.60
C VAL A 181 -39.24 16.61 -9.45
N ASP A 182 -39.98 16.21 -10.48
CA ASP A 182 -41.39 16.46 -10.67
C ASP A 182 -42.20 15.20 -10.35
N THR A 183 -43.13 15.32 -9.41
CA THR A 183 -43.93 14.19 -8.92
C THR A 183 -45.26 14.73 -8.40
N ASP A 184 -46.34 14.02 -8.72
CA ASP A 184 -47.71 14.45 -8.47
C ASP A 184 -47.98 14.68 -6.98
N ALA A 185 -48.90 15.61 -6.69
CA ALA A 185 -49.11 16.13 -5.34
C ALA A 185 -49.64 15.06 -4.36
N ASP A 186 -50.48 14.15 -4.86
CA ASP A 186 -51.02 12.98 -4.18
C ASP A 186 -49.94 11.93 -3.87
N VAL A 187 -49.07 11.62 -4.84
CA VAL A 187 -47.91 10.71 -4.63
C VAL A 187 -46.95 11.29 -3.61
N ARG A 188 -46.67 12.59 -3.65
CA ARG A 188 -45.86 13.30 -2.64
C ARG A 188 -46.51 13.27 -1.26
N LEU A 189 -47.83 13.51 -1.18
CA LEU A 189 -48.58 13.45 0.07
C LEU A 189 -48.55 12.03 0.67
N ALA A 190 -48.83 11.00 -0.12
CA ALA A 190 -48.78 9.60 0.30
C ALA A 190 -47.38 9.18 0.79
N ARG A 191 -46.32 9.60 0.08
CA ARG A 191 -44.91 9.40 0.50
C ARG A 191 -44.62 10.13 1.81
N ARG A 192 -45.09 11.38 2.00
CA ARG A 192 -44.90 12.16 3.24
C ARG A 192 -45.65 11.55 4.43
N ILE A 193 -46.92 11.16 4.25
CA ILE A 193 -47.71 10.47 5.29
C ILE A 193 -46.96 9.21 5.74
N ARG A 194 -46.60 8.31 4.81
CA ARG A 194 -45.90 7.06 5.17
C ARG A 194 -44.61 7.32 5.93
N ARG A 195 -43.79 8.27 5.48
CA ARG A 195 -42.53 8.65 6.12
C ARG A 195 -42.76 9.20 7.53
N ASP A 196 -43.60 10.22 7.66
CA ASP A 196 -43.73 10.96 8.91
C ASP A 196 -44.57 10.19 9.97
N THR A 197 -45.43 9.25 9.58
CA THR A 197 -46.16 8.37 10.52
C THR A 197 -45.34 7.13 10.90
N VAL A 198 -44.80 6.38 9.93
CA VAL A 198 -44.10 5.10 10.19
C VAL A 198 -42.69 5.32 10.72
N GLU A 199 -41.93 6.26 10.17
CA GLU A 199 -40.52 6.46 10.53
C GLU A 199 -40.34 7.48 11.67
N LYS A 200 -41.29 8.43 11.83
CA LYS A 200 -41.22 9.50 12.85
C LYS A 200 -42.34 9.46 13.89
N GLY A 201 -43.26 8.50 13.83
CA GLY A 201 -44.29 8.30 14.85
C GLY A 201 -45.32 9.43 14.98
N ARG A 202 -45.49 10.28 13.96
CA ARG A 202 -46.46 11.39 14.00
C ARG A 202 -47.87 10.90 13.71
N ASP A 203 -48.86 11.59 14.28
CA ASP A 203 -50.26 11.39 13.95
C ASP A 203 -50.59 11.81 12.50
N ILE A 204 -51.54 11.11 11.86
CA ILE A 204 -51.95 11.37 10.47
C ILE A 204 -52.64 12.74 10.35
N GLY A 205 -53.49 13.12 11.29
CA GLY A 205 -54.19 14.41 11.30
C GLY A 205 -53.18 15.56 11.34
N ALA A 206 -52.24 15.52 12.29
CA ALA A 206 -51.17 16.51 12.40
C ALA A 206 -50.31 16.65 11.11
N VAL A 207 -50.07 15.55 10.38
CA VAL A 207 -49.36 15.57 9.09
C VAL A 207 -50.21 16.21 7.98
N LEU A 208 -51.52 15.94 7.93
CA LEU A 208 -52.46 16.53 6.97
C LEU A 208 -52.67 18.03 7.22
N ASP A 209 -52.78 18.42 8.49
CA ASP A 209 -52.91 19.82 8.90
C ASP A 209 -51.65 20.61 8.54
N GLN A 210 -50.45 20.09 8.87
CA GLN A 210 -49.19 20.72 8.47
C GLN A 210 -49.07 20.81 6.93
N TYR A 211 -49.48 19.76 6.21
CA TYR A 211 -49.44 19.75 4.75
C TYR A 211 -50.33 20.84 4.15
N SER A 212 -51.56 20.98 4.66
CA SER A 212 -52.55 21.93 4.15
C SER A 212 -52.22 23.37 4.55
N LYS A 213 -51.69 23.59 5.76
CA LYS A 213 -51.37 24.91 6.32
C LYS A 213 -50.08 25.51 5.75
N PHE A 214 -49.05 24.69 5.52
CA PHE A 214 -47.71 25.17 5.16
C PHE A 214 -47.15 24.57 3.87
N VAL A 215 -47.12 23.23 3.76
CA VAL A 215 -46.36 22.53 2.72
C VAL A 215 -46.95 22.74 1.32
N LYS A 216 -48.28 22.68 1.18
CA LYS A 216 -48.95 22.87 -0.11
C LYS A 216 -48.91 24.33 -0.58
N PRO A 217 -49.27 25.33 0.25
CA PRO A 217 -49.07 26.75 -0.09
C PRO A 217 -47.62 27.06 -0.47
N ALA A 218 -46.64 26.70 0.39
CA ALA A 218 -45.23 26.97 0.11
C ALA A 218 -44.72 26.27 -1.17
N PHE A 219 -45.25 25.08 -1.48
CA PHE A 219 -44.96 24.42 -2.74
C PHE A 219 -45.49 25.20 -3.95
N ASP A 220 -46.71 25.74 -3.89
CA ASP A 220 -47.31 26.47 -5.00
C ASP A 220 -46.70 27.88 -5.16
N ASP A 221 -46.38 28.54 -4.04
CA ASP A 221 -45.90 29.93 -4.00
C ASP A 221 -44.39 30.05 -4.25
N PHE A 222 -43.57 29.16 -3.66
CA PHE A 222 -42.11 29.29 -3.68
C PHE A 222 -41.38 28.18 -4.45
N ILE A 223 -41.87 26.94 -4.45
CA ILE A 223 -41.14 25.80 -5.04
C ILE A 223 -41.49 25.61 -6.52
N LEU A 224 -42.77 25.40 -6.85
CA LEU A 224 -43.24 25.12 -8.20
C LEU A 224 -42.87 26.23 -9.22
N PRO A 225 -42.92 27.54 -8.89
CA PRO A 225 -42.53 28.59 -9.82
C PRO A 225 -41.03 28.55 -10.20
N THR A 226 -40.19 27.88 -9.41
CA THR A 226 -38.76 27.71 -9.72
C THR A 226 -38.49 26.64 -10.78
N LYS A 227 -39.47 25.78 -11.09
CA LYS A 227 -39.40 24.77 -12.16
C LYS A 227 -39.03 25.37 -13.53
N LYS A 228 -39.37 26.65 -13.76
CA LYS A 228 -39.00 27.40 -14.98
C LYS A 228 -37.50 27.68 -15.13
N TYR A 229 -36.71 27.52 -14.06
CA TYR A 229 -35.25 27.69 -14.05
C TYR A 229 -34.51 26.35 -14.22
N ALA A 230 -35.22 25.23 -14.39
CA ALA A 230 -34.60 23.92 -14.52
C ALA A 230 -34.17 23.64 -15.96
N ASP A 231 -32.94 23.14 -16.13
CA ASP A 231 -32.41 22.65 -17.40
C ASP A 231 -32.97 21.24 -17.72
N ILE A 232 -33.26 20.45 -16.69
CA ILE A 232 -33.77 19.08 -16.80
C ILE A 232 -34.94 18.88 -15.81
N ILE A 233 -36.02 18.26 -16.28
CA ILE A 233 -37.15 17.85 -15.43
C ILE A 233 -37.21 16.32 -15.39
N ILE A 234 -37.16 15.73 -14.20
CA ILE A 234 -37.28 14.27 -14.00
C ILE A 234 -38.69 13.96 -13.49
N PRO A 235 -39.61 13.46 -14.34
CA PRO A 235 -40.89 12.95 -13.88
C PRO A 235 -40.71 11.62 -13.14
N ARG A 236 -41.52 11.38 -12.11
CA ARG A 236 -41.53 10.17 -11.25
C ARG A 236 -40.29 9.99 -10.35
N GLY A 237 -39.37 10.95 -10.31
CA GLY A 237 -38.20 10.91 -9.43
C GLY A 237 -37.33 9.66 -9.61
N GLY A 238 -37.02 8.98 -8.50
CA GLY A 238 -36.12 7.81 -8.47
C GLY A 238 -36.55 6.63 -9.36
N ASP A 239 -37.84 6.54 -9.71
CA ASP A 239 -38.40 5.49 -10.55
C ASP A 239 -38.05 5.67 -12.05
N ASN A 240 -37.44 6.80 -12.42
CA ASN A 240 -37.05 7.13 -13.80
C ASN A 240 -35.56 6.85 -14.06
N HIS A 241 -35.18 5.57 -14.02
CA HIS A 241 -33.80 5.13 -14.18
C HIS A 241 -33.13 5.58 -15.49
N VAL A 242 -33.90 5.76 -16.57
CA VAL A 242 -33.37 6.23 -17.87
C VAL A 242 -32.90 7.68 -17.80
N ALA A 243 -33.67 8.56 -17.16
CA ALA A 243 -33.24 9.95 -16.95
C ALA A 243 -32.01 10.03 -16.04
N ILE A 244 -31.95 9.19 -15.02
CA ILE A 244 -30.83 9.10 -14.08
C ILE A 244 -29.55 8.64 -14.79
N ASP A 245 -29.59 7.57 -15.60
CA ASP A 245 -28.42 7.12 -16.36
C ASP A 245 -27.91 8.21 -17.31
N LEU A 246 -28.78 8.90 -18.06
CA LEU A 246 -28.38 10.02 -18.93
C LEU A 246 -27.62 11.12 -18.17
N ILE A 247 -28.07 11.47 -16.96
CA ILE A 247 -27.39 12.42 -16.09
C ILE A 247 -26.04 11.87 -15.63
N VAL A 248 -25.98 10.60 -15.23
CA VAL A 248 -24.73 9.92 -14.83
C VAL A 248 -23.73 9.89 -15.98
N GLN A 249 -24.12 9.54 -17.20
CA GLN A 249 -23.24 9.58 -18.38
C GLN A 249 -22.72 10.99 -18.66
N HIS A 250 -23.55 12.02 -18.51
CA HIS A 250 -23.12 13.41 -18.63
C HIS A 250 -22.09 13.79 -17.55
N ILE A 251 -22.34 13.43 -16.29
CA ILE A 251 -21.43 13.73 -15.19
C ILE A 251 -20.08 12.99 -15.34
N ARG A 252 -20.09 11.70 -15.73
CA ARG A 252 -18.86 10.97 -16.09
C ARG A 252 -18.05 11.71 -17.16
N THR A 253 -18.72 12.19 -18.19
CA THR A 253 -18.10 12.99 -19.27
C THR A 253 -17.50 14.29 -18.75
N LYS A 254 -18.18 14.99 -17.83
CA LYS A 254 -17.70 16.25 -17.21
C LYS A 254 -16.57 16.06 -16.21
N LEU A 255 -16.56 14.95 -15.47
CA LEU A 255 -15.53 14.60 -14.47
C LEU A 255 -14.13 14.43 -15.06
N GLY A 256 -13.94 14.50 -16.38
CA GLY A 256 -12.68 14.14 -17.00
C GLY A 256 -12.33 12.66 -16.74
N GLN A 257 -13.35 11.82 -16.48
CA GLN A 257 -13.27 10.42 -16.89
C GLN A 257 -13.26 10.42 -18.43
N HIS A 258 -12.10 10.81 -18.99
CA HIS A 258 -11.58 10.16 -20.17
C HIS A 258 -11.59 8.69 -19.81
N ASP A 259 -12.68 8.03 -20.21
CA ASP A 259 -12.98 6.67 -19.80
C ASP A 259 -11.83 5.82 -20.30
N LEU A 260 -10.88 5.51 -19.40
CA LEU A 260 -9.64 4.85 -19.77
C LEU A 260 -9.94 3.46 -20.31
N CYS A 261 -11.12 2.90 -20.00
CA CYS A 261 -11.67 1.68 -20.59
C CYS A 261 -12.23 1.90 -22.01
N LYS A 262 -12.72 3.10 -22.38
CA LYS A 262 -13.01 3.47 -23.78
C LYS A 262 -11.74 3.73 -24.61
N ILE A 263 -10.69 4.30 -24.01
CA ILE A 263 -9.41 4.55 -24.70
C ILE A 263 -8.62 3.23 -24.83
N TYR A 264 -8.61 2.43 -23.76
CA TYR A 264 -7.91 1.16 -23.64
C TYR A 264 -8.94 0.06 -23.35
N PRO A 265 -9.48 -0.63 -24.38
CA PRO A 265 -10.48 -1.70 -24.21
C PRO A 265 -9.94 -2.94 -23.48
N ASN A 266 -8.65 -2.92 -23.14
CA ASN A 266 -7.91 -3.92 -22.39
C ASN A 266 -7.69 -3.54 -20.91
N LEU A 267 -8.25 -2.40 -20.45
CA LEU A 267 -8.37 -2.03 -19.05
C LEU A 267 -9.74 -2.42 -18.50
N TYR A 268 -9.76 -3.10 -17.35
CA TYR A 268 -10.95 -3.52 -16.64
C TYR A 268 -10.90 -2.99 -15.20
N VAL A 269 -11.93 -2.25 -14.81
CA VAL A 269 -12.12 -1.78 -13.43
C VAL A 269 -13.24 -2.63 -12.83
N ILE A 270 -13.03 -3.24 -11.65
CA ILE A 270 -14.09 -4.04 -11.02
C ILE A 270 -15.27 -3.12 -10.64
N HIS A 271 -16.49 -3.66 -10.69
CA HIS A 271 -17.68 -2.90 -10.32
C HIS A 271 -17.63 -2.46 -8.85
N SER A 272 -17.44 -1.16 -8.61
CA SER A 272 -17.33 -0.59 -7.27
C SER A 272 -18.67 -0.62 -6.52
N THR A 273 -18.71 -1.34 -5.40
CA THR A 273 -19.84 -1.41 -4.48
C THR A 273 -19.55 -0.63 -3.20
N PHE A 274 -20.57 -0.31 -2.39
CA PHE A 274 -20.33 0.26 -1.06
C PHE A 274 -19.39 -0.59 -0.18
N GLN A 275 -19.43 -1.93 -0.35
CA GLN A 275 -18.50 -2.82 0.36
C GLN A 275 -17.06 -2.66 -0.13
N ILE A 276 -16.84 -2.56 -1.45
CA ILE A 276 -15.52 -2.30 -2.03
C ILE A 276 -15.02 -0.92 -1.59
N ARG A 277 -15.85 0.12 -1.68
CA ARG A 277 -15.53 1.48 -1.22
C ARG A 277 -15.19 1.52 0.28
N GLY A 278 -15.93 0.81 1.13
CA GLY A 278 -15.65 0.71 2.57
C GLY A 278 -14.32 0.01 2.89
N MET A 279 -13.99 -1.07 2.18
CA MET A 279 -12.67 -1.72 2.30
C MET A 279 -11.56 -0.78 1.83
N HIS A 280 -11.79 -0.06 0.72
CA HIS A 280 -10.92 0.99 0.21
C HIS A 280 -10.71 2.14 1.21
N THR A 281 -11.73 2.57 1.96
CA THR A 281 -11.57 3.57 3.02
C THR A 281 -10.62 3.08 4.10
N LEU A 282 -10.77 1.85 4.56
CA LEU A 282 -9.96 1.28 5.65
C LEU A 282 -8.50 1.07 5.23
N ILE A 283 -8.23 0.56 4.04
CA ILE A 283 -6.84 0.43 3.54
C ILE A 283 -6.21 1.79 3.16
N ARG A 284 -6.97 2.86 3.00
CA ARG A 284 -6.44 4.22 2.79
C ARG A 284 -6.19 5.00 4.08
N ASP A 285 -6.96 4.74 5.12
CA ASP A 285 -6.79 5.38 6.43
C ASP A 285 -5.42 5.06 7.05
N SER A 286 -4.70 6.09 7.47
CA SER A 286 -3.37 5.96 8.10
C SER A 286 -3.45 5.49 9.55
N GLN A 287 -4.61 5.56 10.19
CA GLN A 287 -4.84 5.08 11.56
C GLN A 287 -5.31 3.61 11.62
N THR A 288 -5.60 2.99 10.47
CA THR A 288 -6.05 1.60 10.42
C THR A 288 -4.92 0.65 10.83
N THR A 289 -5.22 -0.23 11.80
CA THR A 289 -4.25 -1.18 12.37
C THR A 289 -3.70 -2.13 11.31
N LYS A 290 -2.46 -2.60 11.47
CA LYS A 290 -1.85 -3.59 10.56
C LYS A 290 -2.73 -4.84 10.35
N HIS A 291 -3.36 -5.34 11.42
CA HIS A 291 -4.26 -6.50 11.35
C HIS A 291 -5.45 -6.22 10.43
N ASP A 292 -6.11 -5.08 10.61
CA ASP A 292 -7.28 -4.70 9.83
C ASP A 292 -6.89 -4.34 8.38
N PHE A 293 -5.76 -3.66 8.19
CA PHE A 293 -5.19 -3.38 6.88
C PHE A 293 -5.00 -4.68 6.08
N ILE A 294 -4.30 -5.68 6.65
CA ILE A 294 -4.12 -7.00 6.01
C ILE A 294 -5.47 -7.67 5.73
N PHE A 295 -6.40 -7.66 6.69
CA PHE A 295 -7.71 -8.30 6.53
C PHE A 295 -8.55 -7.69 5.40
N TYR A 296 -8.63 -6.35 5.32
CA TYR A 296 -9.40 -5.67 4.27
C TYR A 296 -8.66 -5.67 2.93
N ALA A 297 -7.33 -5.62 2.94
CA ALA A 297 -6.50 -5.81 1.75
C ALA A 297 -6.71 -7.20 1.13
N ASP A 298 -6.56 -8.29 1.89
CA ASP A 298 -6.74 -9.66 1.40
C ASP A 298 -8.15 -9.88 0.81
N ARG A 299 -9.18 -9.29 1.42
CA ARG A 299 -10.55 -9.32 0.89
C ARG A 299 -10.67 -8.61 -0.46
N LEU A 300 -10.07 -7.43 -0.62
CA LEU A 300 -10.10 -6.68 -1.87
C LEU A 300 -9.25 -7.34 -2.96
N ILE A 301 -8.04 -7.81 -2.61
CA ILE A 301 -7.17 -8.60 -3.50
C ILE A 301 -7.93 -9.81 -4.03
N ARG A 302 -8.68 -10.51 -3.17
CA ARG A 302 -9.47 -11.66 -3.59
C ARG A 302 -10.51 -11.29 -4.65
N LEU A 303 -11.20 -10.15 -4.52
CA LEU A 303 -12.14 -9.68 -5.55
C LEU A 303 -11.45 -9.36 -6.88
N VAL A 304 -10.28 -8.71 -6.84
CA VAL A 304 -9.47 -8.44 -8.05
C VAL A 304 -8.99 -9.73 -8.70
N VAL A 305 -8.56 -10.71 -7.92
CA VAL A 305 -8.14 -12.04 -8.40
C VAL A 305 -9.30 -12.77 -9.06
N GLU A 306 -10.45 -12.89 -8.41
CA GLU A 306 -11.63 -13.58 -8.98
C GLU A 306 -12.10 -12.89 -10.29
N HIS A 307 -12.08 -11.55 -10.35
CA HIS A 307 -12.38 -10.81 -11.58
C HIS A 307 -11.34 -11.08 -12.68
N GLY A 308 -10.05 -11.10 -12.32
CA GLY A 308 -8.94 -11.47 -13.21
C GLY A 308 -9.05 -12.88 -13.80
N LEU A 309 -9.48 -13.85 -12.99
CA LEU A 309 -9.73 -15.22 -13.44
C LEU A 309 -10.89 -15.29 -14.45
N GLY A 310 -11.91 -14.43 -14.31
CA GLY A 310 -13.00 -14.31 -15.28
C GLY A 310 -12.59 -13.93 -16.70
N HIS A 311 -11.39 -13.35 -16.89
CA HIS A 311 -10.85 -13.00 -18.20
C HIS A 311 -9.99 -14.11 -18.85
N LEU A 312 -9.85 -15.27 -18.21
CA LEU A 312 -9.16 -16.43 -18.79
C LEU A 312 -9.99 -17.10 -19.90
N PRO A 313 -9.35 -17.73 -20.90
CA PRO A 313 -10.07 -18.56 -21.87
C PRO A 313 -10.83 -19.69 -21.19
N PHE A 314 -12.01 -20.02 -21.71
CA PHE A 314 -12.83 -21.14 -21.26
C PHE A 314 -13.33 -21.97 -22.44
N THR A 315 -13.74 -23.20 -22.17
CA THR A 315 -14.44 -24.08 -23.12
C THR A 315 -15.76 -24.54 -22.52
N GLU A 316 -16.84 -24.58 -23.31
CA GLU A 316 -18.12 -25.13 -22.87
C GLU A 316 -17.97 -26.59 -22.44
N LYS A 317 -18.66 -26.99 -21.37
CA LYS A 317 -18.61 -28.33 -20.81
C LYS A 317 -19.94 -28.70 -20.19
N GLN A 318 -20.50 -29.82 -20.64
CA GLN A 318 -21.70 -30.40 -20.04
C GLN A 318 -21.30 -31.42 -18.97
N VAL A 319 -22.03 -31.42 -17.86
CA VAL A 319 -21.91 -32.40 -16.78
C VAL A 319 -23.29 -32.93 -16.39
N ILE A 320 -23.34 -34.18 -15.94
CA ILE A 320 -24.54 -34.74 -15.31
C ILE A 320 -24.47 -34.36 -13.83
N THR A 321 -25.50 -33.67 -13.33
CA THR A 321 -25.62 -33.27 -11.93
C THR A 321 -25.92 -34.49 -11.05
N PRO A 322 -25.74 -34.41 -9.71
CA PRO A 322 -26.18 -35.46 -8.79
C PRO A 322 -27.70 -35.76 -8.84
N THR A 323 -28.50 -34.88 -9.46
CA THR A 323 -29.94 -35.09 -9.69
C THR A 323 -30.26 -35.78 -11.02
N GLY A 324 -29.23 -36.19 -11.79
CA GLY A 324 -29.38 -36.81 -13.12
C GLY A 324 -29.69 -35.81 -14.25
N SER A 325 -29.73 -34.52 -13.97
CA SER A 325 -29.98 -33.47 -14.96
C SER A 325 -28.70 -33.09 -15.70
N VAL A 326 -28.79 -32.64 -16.95
CA VAL A 326 -27.62 -32.09 -17.67
C VAL A 326 -27.48 -30.61 -17.32
N TYR A 327 -26.28 -30.20 -16.89
CA TYR A 327 -25.91 -28.80 -16.70
C TYR A 327 -24.83 -28.42 -17.71
N THR A 328 -25.10 -27.36 -18.49
CA THR A 328 -24.14 -26.74 -19.40
C THR A 328 -23.39 -25.64 -18.66
N GLY A 329 -22.10 -25.87 -18.41
CA GLY A 329 -21.19 -24.92 -17.79
C GLY A 329 -19.93 -24.72 -18.63
N VAL A 330 -18.84 -24.32 -17.97
CA VAL A 330 -17.54 -24.06 -18.62
C VAL A 330 -16.39 -24.71 -17.84
N ASP A 331 -15.32 -25.07 -18.54
CA ASP A 331 -14.01 -25.47 -17.99
C ASP A 331 -13.00 -24.36 -18.33
N PHE A 332 -12.28 -23.84 -17.34
CA PHE A 332 -11.32 -22.75 -17.54
C PHE A 332 -9.94 -23.26 -17.98
N CYS A 333 -9.17 -22.38 -18.62
CA CYS A 333 -7.83 -22.71 -19.09
C CYS A 333 -6.91 -23.20 -17.96
N LYS A 334 -6.20 -24.30 -18.21
CA LYS A 334 -5.31 -24.98 -17.26
C LYS A 334 -3.90 -24.37 -17.36
N ARG A 335 -3.04 -24.70 -16.38
CA ARG A 335 -1.64 -24.22 -16.30
C ARG A 335 -1.48 -22.71 -16.00
N LEU A 336 -2.22 -22.20 -15.03
CA LEU A 336 -2.02 -20.82 -14.52
C LEU A 336 -0.66 -20.65 -13.81
N CYS A 337 -0.15 -19.42 -13.78
CA CYS A 337 0.98 -19.00 -12.95
C CYS A 337 0.68 -17.62 -12.34
N GLY A 338 0.85 -17.47 -11.03
CA GLY A 338 1.02 -16.14 -10.43
C GLY A 338 2.47 -15.69 -10.62
N VAL A 339 2.71 -14.40 -10.86
CA VAL A 339 4.06 -13.82 -10.87
C VAL A 339 4.05 -12.56 -10.02
N SER A 340 4.71 -12.60 -8.87
CA SER A 340 4.77 -11.48 -7.93
C SER A 340 5.90 -10.53 -8.29
N VAL A 341 5.61 -9.22 -8.36
CA VAL A 341 6.66 -8.17 -8.34
C VAL A 341 7.04 -7.93 -6.88
N ILE A 342 8.28 -8.25 -6.50
CA ILE A 342 8.79 -8.10 -5.14
C ILE A 342 9.01 -6.59 -4.86
N ARG A 343 8.60 -6.05 -3.70
CA ARG A 343 8.00 -6.73 -2.54
C ARG A 343 6.46 -6.74 -2.56
N SER A 344 5.84 -5.65 -3.01
CA SER A 344 4.40 -5.37 -2.90
C SER A 344 3.51 -6.50 -3.43
N GLY A 345 3.84 -7.08 -4.59
CA GLY A 345 3.10 -8.17 -5.22
C GLY A 345 3.05 -9.48 -4.43
N GLU A 346 3.97 -9.71 -3.48
CA GLU A 346 3.96 -10.92 -2.65
C GLU A 346 2.76 -10.97 -1.70
N SER A 347 2.20 -9.81 -1.32
CA SER A 347 0.96 -9.71 -0.54
C SER A 347 -0.22 -10.41 -1.21
N MET A 348 -0.25 -10.42 -2.55
CA MET A 348 -1.36 -10.97 -3.32
C MET A 348 -1.30 -12.50 -3.48
N GLU A 349 -0.19 -13.15 -3.11
CA GLU A 349 0.00 -14.60 -3.29
C GLU A 349 -0.98 -15.42 -2.45
N ASN A 350 -1.31 -14.98 -1.23
CA ASN A 350 -2.18 -15.73 -0.32
C ASN A 350 -3.60 -15.83 -0.88
N ALA A 351 -4.19 -14.69 -1.24
CA ALA A 351 -5.49 -14.61 -1.90
C ALA A 351 -5.50 -15.38 -3.23
N LEU A 352 -4.43 -15.28 -4.03
CA LEU A 352 -4.33 -16.04 -5.29
C LEU A 352 -4.32 -17.55 -5.08
N ARG A 353 -3.57 -18.06 -4.09
CA ARG A 353 -3.55 -19.50 -3.76
C ARG A 353 -4.88 -19.98 -3.16
N ALA A 354 -5.62 -19.11 -2.49
CA ALA A 354 -6.96 -19.41 -1.97
C ALA A 354 -8.00 -19.55 -3.09
N CYS A 355 -7.87 -18.79 -4.20
CA CYS A 355 -8.74 -18.92 -5.37
C CYS A 355 -8.28 -20.05 -6.31
N CYS A 356 -6.97 -20.20 -6.52
CA CYS A 356 -6.38 -21.16 -7.46
C CYS A 356 -5.52 -22.23 -6.76
N LYS A 357 -6.16 -23.33 -6.34
CA LYS A 357 -5.48 -24.46 -5.69
C LYS A 357 -4.40 -25.06 -6.59
N GLY A 358 -3.14 -25.05 -6.12
CA GLY A 358 -2.00 -25.64 -6.82
C GLY A 358 -1.39 -24.76 -7.93
N ILE A 359 -1.71 -23.47 -7.98
CA ILE A 359 -1.07 -22.52 -8.90
C ILE A 359 0.46 -22.42 -8.65
N LYS A 360 1.25 -22.39 -9.73
CA LYS A 360 2.69 -22.09 -9.62
C LYS A 360 2.87 -20.60 -9.35
N ILE A 361 3.86 -20.25 -8.54
CA ILE A 361 4.28 -18.86 -8.31
C ILE A 361 5.68 -18.65 -8.87
N GLY A 362 5.83 -17.65 -9.74
CA GLY A 362 7.10 -17.05 -10.11
C GLY A 362 7.31 -15.72 -9.37
N LYS A 363 8.55 -15.22 -9.34
CA LYS A 363 8.89 -13.94 -8.72
C LYS A 363 9.83 -13.11 -9.61
N ILE A 364 9.62 -11.80 -9.59
CA ILE A 364 10.43 -10.79 -10.30
C ILE A 364 10.79 -9.70 -9.27
N LEU A 365 12.06 -9.31 -9.17
CA LEU A 365 12.50 -8.19 -8.36
C LEU A 365 13.02 -7.09 -9.27
N ILE A 366 12.43 -5.91 -9.15
CA ILE A 366 12.87 -4.68 -9.81
C ILE A 366 13.22 -3.69 -8.70
N HIS A 367 14.40 -3.09 -8.80
CA HIS A 367 14.95 -2.19 -7.79
C HIS A 367 15.40 -0.88 -8.46
N ARG A 368 15.52 0.21 -7.69
CA ARG A 368 15.95 1.52 -8.20
C ARG A 368 17.37 1.80 -7.75
N GLU A 369 18.32 1.80 -8.68
CA GLU A 369 19.72 2.17 -8.39
C GLU A 369 19.93 3.66 -8.65
N GLY A 370 19.79 4.47 -7.59
CA GLY A 370 20.00 5.92 -7.63
C GLY A 370 19.13 6.66 -8.65
N ASP A 371 19.71 7.68 -9.28
CA ASP A 371 19.06 8.50 -10.32
C ASP A 371 19.01 7.81 -11.70
N ASN A 372 19.76 6.70 -11.89
CA ASN A 372 19.86 6.00 -13.17
C ASN A 372 18.66 5.09 -13.48
N GLY A 373 17.62 5.13 -12.64
CA GLY A 373 16.33 4.46 -12.88
C GLY A 373 16.19 3.06 -12.29
N GLN A 374 15.08 2.41 -12.62
CA GLN A 374 14.77 1.06 -12.16
C GLN A 374 15.46 0.01 -13.03
N GLN A 375 15.98 -1.05 -12.40
CA GLN A 375 16.62 -2.19 -13.04
C GLN A 375 16.04 -3.52 -12.52
N LEU A 376 15.95 -4.50 -13.41
CA LEU A 376 15.59 -5.88 -13.08
C LEU A 376 16.78 -6.57 -12.41
N ILE A 377 16.69 -6.84 -11.10
CA ILE A 377 17.76 -7.47 -10.32
C ILE A 377 17.60 -9.00 -10.27
N TYR A 378 16.38 -9.52 -10.13
CA TYR A 378 16.18 -10.96 -9.95
C TYR A 378 14.90 -11.48 -10.62
N GLU A 379 14.96 -12.76 -11.01
CA GLU A 379 13.82 -13.51 -11.52
C GLU A 379 13.92 -14.98 -11.11
N LYS A 380 12.78 -15.57 -10.75
CA LYS A 380 12.61 -17.01 -10.55
C LYS A 380 11.24 -17.39 -11.08
N LEU A 381 11.20 -17.84 -12.33
CA LEU A 381 9.99 -18.24 -13.04
C LEU A 381 9.98 -19.77 -13.25
N PRO A 382 8.80 -20.40 -13.37
CA PRO A 382 8.71 -21.79 -13.81
C PRO A 382 9.43 -22.02 -15.15
N THR A 383 10.04 -23.20 -15.33
CA THR A 383 10.70 -23.55 -16.60
C THR A 383 9.75 -23.64 -17.79
N ASP A 384 8.47 -23.88 -17.52
CA ASP A 384 7.37 -23.98 -18.48
C ASP A 384 6.55 -22.69 -18.60
N ILE A 385 7.11 -21.53 -18.22
CA ILE A 385 6.35 -20.25 -18.15
C ILE A 385 5.78 -19.78 -19.50
N SER A 386 6.46 -20.04 -20.61
CA SER A 386 6.00 -19.69 -21.97
C SER A 386 4.68 -20.36 -22.36
N GLU A 387 4.37 -21.53 -21.78
CA GLU A 387 3.15 -22.31 -22.05
C GLU A 387 2.01 -22.00 -21.06
N ARG A 388 2.11 -20.91 -20.29
CA ARG A 388 1.18 -20.58 -19.19
C ARG A 388 0.44 -19.27 -19.41
N HIS A 389 -0.73 -19.17 -18.79
CA HIS A 389 -1.38 -17.89 -18.53
C HIS A 389 -0.82 -17.30 -17.22
N VAL A 390 -0.41 -16.04 -17.28
CA VAL A 390 0.32 -15.37 -16.19
C VAL A 390 -0.55 -14.28 -15.58
N LEU A 391 -0.80 -14.41 -14.29
CA LEU A 391 -1.38 -13.37 -13.44
C LEU A 391 -0.21 -12.61 -12.81
N LEU A 392 0.17 -11.48 -13.40
CA LEU A 392 1.19 -10.59 -12.84
C LEU A 392 0.57 -9.83 -11.66
N LEU A 393 1.25 -9.78 -10.52
CA LEU A 393 0.74 -9.24 -9.26
C LEU A 393 1.59 -8.06 -8.80
N ASP A 394 0.98 -6.89 -8.66
CA ASP A 394 1.52 -5.74 -7.92
C ASP A 394 0.32 -4.87 -7.48
N PRO A 395 0.05 -4.66 -6.18
CA PRO A 395 -1.15 -3.97 -5.72
C PRO A 395 -1.25 -2.50 -6.14
N ILE A 396 -0.16 -1.85 -6.58
CA ILE A 396 -0.15 -0.45 -7.02
C ILE A 396 0.48 -0.32 -8.41
N LEU A 397 -0.32 0.11 -9.40
CA LEU A 397 0.18 0.60 -10.68
C LEU A 397 0.39 2.12 -10.61
N GLY A 398 1.58 2.54 -10.18
CA GLY A 398 1.99 3.94 -10.09
C GLY A 398 2.43 4.54 -11.44
N THR A 399 3.73 4.79 -11.61
CA THR A 399 4.29 5.30 -12.88
C THR A 399 4.17 4.31 -14.05
N GLY A 400 4.13 3.01 -13.76
CA GLY A 400 4.13 1.93 -14.75
C GLY A 400 5.52 1.34 -15.07
N ASN A 401 6.62 1.99 -14.68
CA ASN A 401 7.98 1.56 -15.04
C ASN A 401 8.28 0.11 -14.62
N SER A 402 8.02 -0.25 -13.35
CA SER A 402 8.18 -1.62 -12.84
C SER A 402 7.32 -2.63 -13.62
N ALA A 403 6.06 -2.29 -13.89
CA ALA A 403 5.14 -3.15 -14.63
C ALA A 403 5.66 -3.40 -16.06
N VAL A 404 6.08 -2.35 -16.77
CA VAL A 404 6.65 -2.46 -18.13
C VAL A 404 7.88 -3.36 -18.15
N GLN A 405 8.79 -3.26 -17.17
CA GLN A 405 9.96 -4.13 -17.09
C GLN A 405 9.59 -5.59 -16.80
N ALA A 406 8.64 -5.84 -15.90
CA ALA A 406 8.16 -7.19 -15.58
C ALA A 406 7.46 -7.84 -16.79
N ILE A 407 6.59 -7.11 -17.49
CA ILE A 407 5.89 -7.56 -18.70
C ILE A 407 6.91 -7.84 -19.82
N SER A 408 7.85 -6.91 -20.05
CA SER A 408 8.94 -7.09 -21.03
C SER A 408 9.81 -8.30 -20.74
N LEU A 409 10.00 -8.66 -19.47
CA LEU A 409 10.71 -9.88 -19.09
C LEU A 409 9.89 -11.13 -19.45
N LEU A 410 8.61 -11.17 -19.08
CA LEU A 410 7.72 -12.31 -19.38
C LEU A 410 7.63 -12.56 -20.90
N ILE A 411 7.47 -11.50 -21.70
CA ILE A 411 7.47 -11.60 -23.17
C ILE A 411 8.83 -12.12 -23.69
N ARG A 412 9.97 -11.64 -23.17
CA ARG A 412 11.30 -12.18 -23.50
C ARG A 412 11.50 -13.63 -23.09
N LYS A 413 10.74 -14.15 -22.12
CA LYS A 413 10.69 -15.58 -21.74
C LYS A 413 9.70 -16.40 -22.58
N GLY A 414 9.10 -15.80 -23.62
CA GLY A 414 8.19 -16.48 -24.53
C GLY A 414 6.74 -16.55 -24.05
N VAL A 415 6.35 -15.80 -23.01
CA VAL A 415 4.94 -15.68 -22.63
C VAL A 415 4.22 -14.80 -23.66
N PRO A 416 3.14 -15.26 -24.31
CA PRO A 416 2.35 -14.40 -25.20
C PRO A 416 1.75 -13.23 -24.44
N GLU A 417 1.83 -12.03 -25.01
CA GLU A 417 1.31 -10.79 -24.43
C GLU A 417 -0.16 -10.90 -23.99
N SER A 418 -1.00 -11.54 -24.82
CA SER A 418 -2.43 -11.82 -24.55
C SER A 418 -2.68 -12.83 -23.43
N ASN A 419 -1.65 -13.55 -23.00
CA ASN A 419 -1.73 -14.52 -21.89
C ASN A 419 -1.32 -13.89 -20.55
N ILE A 420 -0.92 -12.62 -20.53
CA ILE A 420 -0.59 -11.87 -19.32
C ILE A 420 -1.81 -11.04 -18.91
N ILE A 421 -2.23 -11.21 -17.66
CA ILE A 421 -3.23 -10.38 -16.99
C ILE A 421 -2.54 -9.72 -15.80
N PHE A 422 -2.51 -8.40 -15.76
CA PHE A 422 -1.89 -7.64 -14.68
C PHE A 422 -2.95 -7.24 -13.65
N LEU A 423 -2.82 -7.76 -12.43
CA LEU A 423 -3.73 -7.55 -11.32
C LEU A 423 -3.14 -6.54 -10.35
N ASN A 424 -3.89 -5.47 -10.06
CA ASN A 424 -3.55 -4.47 -9.05
C ASN A 424 -4.80 -4.01 -8.28
N LEU A 425 -4.62 -3.36 -7.14
CA LEU A 425 -5.73 -2.77 -6.38
C LEU A 425 -6.03 -1.37 -6.89
N ILE A 426 -5.00 -0.54 -7.06
CA ILE A 426 -5.14 0.83 -7.54
C ILE A 426 -4.23 1.11 -8.72
N SER A 427 -4.74 1.90 -9.66
CA SER A 427 -4.03 2.32 -10.87
C SER A 427 -4.04 3.83 -11.01
N ALA A 428 -2.86 4.45 -11.14
CA ALA A 428 -2.75 5.84 -11.58
C ALA A 428 -2.89 5.93 -13.11
N PRO A 429 -3.60 6.95 -13.65
CA PRO A 429 -3.76 7.17 -15.09
C PRO A 429 -2.45 7.12 -15.89
N GLN A 430 -1.35 7.62 -15.32
CA GLN A 430 -0.01 7.62 -15.91
C GLN A 430 0.49 6.19 -16.17
N GLY A 431 0.38 5.30 -15.17
CA GLY A 431 0.79 3.90 -15.29
C GLY A 431 -0.07 3.09 -16.24
N VAL A 432 -1.39 3.32 -16.23
CA VAL A 432 -2.31 2.74 -17.22
C VAL A 432 -1.91 3.13 -18.64
N HIS A 433 -1.70 4.43 -18.87
CA HIS A 433 -1.35 4.96 -20.19
C HIS A 433 0.00 4.43 -20.69
N MET A 434 0.98 4.24 -19.80
CA MET A 434 2.26 3.61 -20.14
C MET A 434 2.07 2.14 -20.52
N VAL A 435 1.46 1.32 -19.64
CA VAL A 435 1.35 -0.13 -19.83
C VAL A 435 0.49 -0.47 -21.05
N CYS A 436 -0.68 0.16 -21.22
CA CYS A 436 -1.57 -0.13 -22.34
C CYS A 436 -1.01 0.33 -23.70
N LYS A 437 -0.20 1.40 -23.74
CA LYS A 437 0.50 1.80 -24.98
C LYS A 437 1.66 0.87 -25.33
N SER A 438 2.42 0.42 -24.34
CA SER A 438 3.53 -0.52 -24.56
C SER A 438 3.04 -1.93 -24.90
N PHE A 439 1.89 -2.36 -24.38
CA PHE A 439 1.35 -3.71 -24.54
C PHE A 439 -0.17 -3.69 -24.83
N PRO A 440 -0.60 -3.41 -26.07
CA PRO A 440 -2.02 -3.29 -26.41
C PRO A 440 -2.88 -4.55 -26.21
N ARG A 441 -2.27 -5.73 -26.03
CA ARG A 441 -2.97 -7.02 -25.82
C ARG A 441 -2.91 -7.54 -24.39
N ILE A 442 -2.15 -6.91 -23.48
CA ILE A 442 -2.21 -7.25 -22.05
C ILE A 442 -3.57 -6.87 -21.49
N LYS A 443 -4.11 -7.60 -20.52
CA LYS A 443 -5.29 -7.16 -19.76
C LYS A 443 -4.85 -6.57 -18.43
N ILE A 444 -5.32 -5.36 -18.07
CA ILE A 444 -5.14 -4.79 -16.72
C ILE A 444 -6.46 -4.94 -15.97
N VAL A 445 -6.42 -5.45 -14.74
CA VAL A 445 -7.57 -5.52 -13.84
C VAL A 445 -7.24 -4.77 -12.56
N THR A 446 -8.04 -3.75 -12.25
CA THR A 446 -7.86 -2.88 -11.09
C THR A 446 -9.16 -2.72 -10.28
N SER A 447 -9.07 -2.42 -8.98
CA SER A 447 -10.28 -2.09 -8.20
C SER A 447 -10.65 -0.60 -8.24
N GLU A 448 -9.70 0.32 -8.44
CA GLU A 448 -9.98 1.75 -8.53
C GLU A 448 -8.91 2.50 -9.35
N ILE A 449 -9.32 3.53 -10.10
CA ILE A 449 -8.41 4.45 -10.79
C ILE A 449 -8.27 5.72 -9.95
N GLU A 450 -7.03 6.06 -9.62
CA GLU A 450 -6.67 7.16 -8.71
C GLU A 450 -6.54 8.51 -9.46
N LEU A 451 -6.41 9.62 -8.74
CA LEU A 451 -6.33 10.97 -9.37
C LEU A 451 -5.07 11.13 -10.24
N GLY A 452 -3.96 10.52 -9.82
CA GLY A 452 -2.68 10.64 -10.49
C GLY A 452 -1.51 10.36 -9.56
N LEU A 453 -0.38 11.02 -9.85
CA LEU A 453 0.84 10.97 -9.05
C LEU A 453 1.17 12.37 -8.50
N ASN A 454 1.75 12.42 -7.30
CA ASN A 454 2.34 13.63 -6.76
C ASN A 454 3.75 13.90 -7.33
N LYS A 455 4.42 14.96 -6.86
CA LYS A 455 5.78 15.35 -7.28
C LYS A 455 6.84 14.26 -6.98
N ASP A 456 6.60 13.40 -6.00
CA ASP A 456 7.48 12.29 -5.60
C ASP A 456 7.15 10.97 -6.33
N PHE A 457 6.27 11.02 -7.35
CA PHE A 457 5.75 9.87 -8.10
C PHE A 457 4.91 8.88 -7.28
N ARG A 458 4.42 9.29 -6.10
CA ARG A 458 3.47 8.51 -5.28
C ARG A 458 2.04 8.73 -5.74
N VAL A 459 1.24 7.66 -5.72
CA VAL A 459 -0.17 7.70 -6.13
C VAL A 459 -1.01 8.50 -5.14
N ILE A 460 -1.91 9.35 -5.64
CA ILE A 460 -2.78 10.22 -4.83
C ILE A 460 -4.27 10.03 -5.16
N PRO A 461 -5.17 9.96 -4.15
CA PRO A 461 -4.88 9.82 -2.72
C PRO A 461 -4.06 8.57 -2.35
N GLY A 462 -4.22 7.46 -3.08
CA GLY A 462 -3.39 6.25 -2.87
C GLY A 462 -3.54 5.61 -1.49
N MET A 463 -2.59 4.73 -1.11
CA MET A 463 -2.61 3.94 0.14
C MET A 463 -1.30 3.99 0.95
N GLY A 464 -0.34 4.83 0.55
CA GLY A 464 1.06 4.77 1.03
C GLY A 464 1.84 3.59 0.42
N GLU A 465 2.96 3.23 1.04
CA GLU A 465 3.78 2.08 0.61
C GLU A 465 3.09 0.77 1.01
N PHE A 466 2.32 0.19 0.09
CA PHE A 466 1.45 -0.95 0.39
C PHE A 466 2.19 -2.18 0.92
N GLY A 467 3.36 -2.48 0.35
CA GLY A 467 4.17 -3.62 0.80
C GLY A 467 4.59 -3.45 2.25
N ASP A 468 5.00 -2.24 2.62
CA ASP A 468 5.48 -1.93 3.95
C ASP A 468 4.33 -2.02 4.98
N ARG A 469 3.16 -1.44 4.70
CA ARG A 469 1.96 -1.57 5.56
C ARG A 469 1.44 -3.01 5.69
N TYR A 470 1.53 -3.81 4.63
CA TYR A 470 1.08 -5.21 4.64
C TYR A 470 2.03 -6.11 5.43
N PHE A 471 3.36 -5.95 5.25
CA PHE A 471 4.35 -6.78 5.94
C PHE A 471 4.75 -6.24 7.32
N GLY A 472 4.46 -4.97 7.62
CA GLY A 472 4.98 -4.22 8.76
C GLY A 472 6.47 -3.94 8.61
N THR A 473 6.84 -3.34 7.49
CA THR A 473 8.19 -2.79 7.23
C THR A 473 8.16 -1.28 7.00
N ASP A 474 7.04 -0.65 7.37
CA ASP A 474 6.78 0.79 7.41
C ASP A 474 7.37 1.44 8.67
N ASP A 475 7.57 0.66 9.73
CA ASP A 475 8.35 1.06 10.90
C ASP A 475 9.86 1.08 10.60
N GLU A 476 10.34 2.16 9.96
CA GLU A 476 11.78 2.51 10.01
C GLU A 476 12.25 2.69 11.47
N ASP A 477 11.33 2.95 12.41
CA ASP A 477 11.55 2.99 13.87
C ASP A 477 11.45 1.63 14.61
N GLN A 478 11.15 0.50 13.93
CA GLN A 478 11.19 -0.86 14.55
C GLN A 478 11.98 -1.91 13.76
N LEU A 479 13.17 -1.51 13.29
CA LEU A 479 14.32 -2.41 13.50
C LEU A 479 14.49 -2.60 15.02
N MET A 480 13.91 -3.67 15.57
CA MET A 480 14.01 -3.99 17.00
C MET A 480 15.42 -4.46 17.36
N GLY A 481 16.31 -3.48 17.52
CA GLY A 481 17.72 -3.59 17.89
C GLY A 481 18.03 -2.76 19.13
N THR A 482 19.09 -1.97 19.08
CA THR A 482 19.58 -1.20 20.24
C THR A 482 18.94 0.19 20.37
N VAL A 483 18.46 0.53 21.56
CA VAL A 483 18.04 1.88 21.96
C VAL A 483 18.97 2.42 23.05
N GLU A 484 19.18 3.73 23.08
CA GLU A 484 20.11 4.35 24.04
C GLU A 484 19.54 4.41 25.46
N LEU A 485 20.40 4.16 26.46
CA LEU A 485 20.04 4.22 27.87
C LEU A 485 20.19 5.66 28.38
N ALA A 486 19.05 6.29 28.71
CA ALA A 486 19.02 7.63 29.28
C ALA A 486 19.89 7.74 30.55
N GLY A 487 20.67 8.82 30.66
CA GLY A 487 21.63 9.02 31.75
C GLY A 487 22.96 8.28 31.60
N THR A 488 23.16 7.50 30.53
CA THR A 488 24.48 6.96 30.15
C THR A 488 25.14 7.81 29.08
N ASN A 489 26.46 7.68 28.91
CA ASN A 489 27.19 8.29 27.79
C ASN A 489 26.99 7.45 26.52
N GLY A 490 25.79 7.42 25.93
CA GLY A 490 25.50 6.69 24.69
C GLY A 490 25.79 5.19 24.78
N GLU A 491 25.39 4.56 25.89
CA GLU A 491 25.30 3.11 25.99
C GLU A 491 23.88 2.65 25.62
N THR A 492 23.70 1.36 25.36
CA THR A 492 22.44 0.84 24.78
C THR A 492 21.87 -0.33 25.55
N THR A 493 20.55 -0.46 25.53
CA THR A 493 19.82 -1.72 25.78
C THR A 493 19.15 -2.18 24.48
N THR A 494 18.61 -3.40 24.45
CA THR A 494 18.02 -3.99 23.23
C THR A 494 16.52 -4.21 23.38
N GLN A 495 15.75 -3.81 22.38
CA GLN A 495 14.28 -3.88 22.39
C GLN A 495 13.72 -5.10 21.64
N GLY A 496 12.43 -5.40 21.85
CA GLY A 496 11.69 -6.41 21.08
C GLY A 496 11.15 -7.61 21.86
N PHE A 497 10.97 -7.46 23.18
CA PHE A 497 10.28 -8.44 24.03
C PHE A 497 8.78 -8.50 23.72
N ASP A 498 8.20 -7.40 23.26
CA ASP A 498 6.78 -7.32 22.92
C ASP A 498 6.44 -8.30 21.80
N SER A 499 5.38 -9.09 22.02
CA SER A 499 4.96 -10.23 21.18
C SER A 499 6.01 -11.33 20.94
N LEU A 500 7.19 -11.30 21.60
CA LEU A 500 8.31 -12.22 21.30
C LEU A 500 7.88 -13.70 21.34
N GLY A 501 7.11 -14.13 22.33
CA GLY A 501 6.61 -15.51 22.41
C GLY A 501 5.77 -15.91 21.19
N ALA A 502 4.84 -15.06 20.75
CA ALA A 502 4.03 -15.30 19.55
C ALA A 502 4.90 -15.37 18.27
N ARG A 503 5.90 -14.49 18.16
CA ARG A 503 6.89 -14.52 17.06
C ARG A 503 7.70 -15.83 17.08
N CYS A 504 8.18 -16.26 18.25
CA CYS A 504 8.89 -17.53 18.43
C CYS A 504 8.04 -18.73 17.99
N GLN A 505 6.76 -18.80 18.36
CA GLN A 505 5.85 -19.86 17.91
C GLN A 505 5.66 -19.87 16.39
N GLN A 506 5.54 -18.70 15.76
CA GLN A 506 5.43 -18.57 14.32
C GLN A 506 6.71 -19.05 13.62
N PHE A 507 7.89 -18.64 14.13
CA PHE A 507 9.18 -19.07 13.58
C PHE A 507 9.44 -20.57 13.79
N TYR A 508 9.07 -21.14 14.94
CA TYR A 508 9.16 -22.58 15.17
C TYR A 508 8.29 -23.38 14.18
N LYS A 509 7.05 -22.93 13.94
CA LYS A 509 6.14 -23.48 12.92
C LYS A 509 6.71 -23.34 11.50
N ALA A 510 7.43 -22.25 11.21
CA ALA A 510 8.13 -22.04 9.94
C ALA A 510 9.42 -22.87 9.77
N GLY A 511 9.90 -23.54 10.83
CA GLY A 511 11.05 -24.44 10.79
C GLY A 511 12.30 -23.95 11.52
N ALA A 512 12.29 -22.76 12.13
CA ALA A 512 13.39 -22.30 12.97
C ALA A 512 13.56 -23.20 14.22
N ARG A 513 14.80 -23.42 14.65
CA ARG A 513 15.14 -24.24 15.84
C ARG A 513 16.05 -23.54 16.84
N PHE A 514 16.57 -22.38 16.46
CA PHE A 514 17.30 -21.48 17.34
C PHE A 514 16.89 -20.04 17.02
N ALA A 515 17.15 -19.14 17.97
CA ALA A 515 16.98 -17.70 17.83
C ALA A 515 18.32 -16.99 18.12
N LYS A 516 18.42 -15.70 17.85
CA LYS A 516 19.60 -14.88 18.13
C LYS A 516 19.18 -13.50 18.63
N TRP A 517 19.75 -13.04 19.74
CA TRP A 517 19.52 -11.70 20.28
C TRP A 517 20.84 -11.02 20.64
N ARG A 518 21.09 -9.86 20.03
CA ARG A 518 22.34 -9.10 20.16
C ARG A 518 22.15 -7.94 21.12
N SER A 519 22.80 -8.02 22.27
CA SER A 519 23.08 -6.89 23.16
C SER A 519 24.43 -6.26 22.81
N VAL A 520 24.56 -4.95 23.02
CA VAL A 520 25.77 -4.19 22.67
C VAL A 520 26.26 -3.42 23.88
N LEU A 521 27.52 -3.64 24.22
CA LEU A 521 28.25 -2.94 25.27
C LEU A 521 29.53 -2.35 24.67
N LYS A 522 30.10 -1.32 25.30
CA LYS A 522 31.33 -0.67 24.82
C LYS A 522 32.32 -0.45 25.95
N ILE A 523 33.59 -0.36 25.59
CA ILE A 523 34.67 -0.06 26.52
C ILE A 523 35.03 1.42 26.38
N GLY A 524 35.07 2.14 27.50
CA GLY A 524 35.48 3.53 27.55
C GLY A 524 36.07 3.91 28.92
N PRO A 525 36.24 5.21 29.20
CA PRO A 525 36.75 5.69 30.50
C PRO A 525 35.84 5.30 31.68
N HIS A 526 34.52 5.26 31.44
CA HIS A 526 33.51 4.94 32.45
C HIS A 526 32.59 3.78 32.05
N GLU A 527 32.78 3.25 30.83
CA GLU A 527 31.94 2.25 30.18
C GLU A 527 32.62 0.86 30.13
N PRO A 528 31.85 -0.24 30.22
CA PRO A 528 30.40 -0.25 30.36
C PRO A 528 29.95 0.07 31.80
N SER A 529 28.89 0.86 31.95
CA SER A 529 28.33 1.18 33.27
C SER A 529 27.58 -0.02 33.87
N GLU A 530 27.42 -0.03 35.20
CA GLU A 530 26.61 -1.04 35.89
C GLU A 530 25.18 -1.10 35.33
N LEU A 531 24.58 0.04 35.00
CA LEU A 531 23.24 0.10 34.39
C LEU A 531 23.21 -0.60 33.03
N SER A 532 24.20 -0.35 32.18
CA SER A 532 24.37 -0.96 30.86
C SER A 532 24.57 -2.48 30.95
N ILE A 533 25.41 -2.94 31.89
CA ILE A 533 25.64 -4.37 32.16
C ILE A 533 24.32 -5.03 32.59
N GLN A 534 23.66 -4.50 33.61
CA GLN A 534 22.44 -5.10 34.17
C GLN A 534 21.28 -5.12 33.17
N GLN A 535 21.04 -4.03 32.43
CA GLN A 535 19.95 -3.97 31.45
C GLN A 535 20.15 -4.99 30.31
N ASN A 536 21.37 -5.12 29.79
CA ASN A 536 21.66 -6.11 28.75
C ASN A 536 21.62 -7.56 29.27
N ALA A 537 22.13 -7.82 30.48
CA ALA A 537 22.07 -9.14 31.09
C ALA A 537 20.62 -9.60 31.35
N GLN A 538 19.80 -8.74 31.96
CA GLN A 538 18.38 -9.01 32.22
C GLN A 538 17.57 -9.16 30.92
N GLY A 539 17.88 -8.34 29.91
CA GLY A 539 17.27 -8.45 28.57
C GLY A 539 17.58 -9.78 27.89
N LEU A 540 18.85 -10.18 27.86
CA LEU A 540 19.27 -11.47 27.31
C LEU A 540 18.63 -12.66 28.04
N ALA A 541 18.53 -12.60 29.37
CA ALA A 541 17.89 -13.64 30.17
C ALA A 541 16.39 -13.79 29.87
N ARG A 542 15.66 -12.67 29.82
CA ARG A 542 14.23 -12.64 29.44
C ARG A 542 13.99 -13.16 28.02
N TYR A 543 14.83 -12.76 27.06
CA TYR A 543 14.78 -13.30 25.70
C TYR A 543 15.00 -14.82 25.69
N ALA A 544 15.99 -15.31 26.45
CA ALA A 544 16.37 -16.71 26.45
C ALA A 544 15.26 -17.63 26.97
N ILE A 545 14.62 -17.28 28.10
CA ILE A 545 13.51 -18.09 28.64
C ILE A 545 12.31 -18.12 27.69
N ILE A 546 11.93 -16.98 27.11
CA ILE A 546 10.82 -16.90 26.12
C ILE A 546 11.12 -17.76 24.87
N CYS A 547 12.38 -17.83 24.43
CA CYS A 547 12.75 -18.73 23.33
C CYS A 547 12.60 -20.21 23.72
N GLN A 548 13.05 -20.60 24.91
CA GLN A 548 12.97 -21.99 25.39
C GLN A 548 11.53 -22.47 25.58
N GLU A 549 10.65 -21.63 26.17
CA GLU A 549 9.21 -21.90 26.28
C GLU A 549 8.54 -22.21 24.93
N ASN A 550 9.09 -21.66 23.85
CA ASN A 550 8.54 -21.77 22.49
C ASN A 550 9.41 -22.67 21.58
N GLY A 551 10.29 -23.50 22.15
CA GLY A 551 11.04 -24.54 21.45
C GLY A 551 12.23 -24.07 20.62
N LEU A 552 12.71 -22.84 20.81
CA LEU A 552 13.88 -22.30 20.12
C LEU A 552 15.08 -22.25 21.08
N VAL A 553 16.23 -22.78 20.67
CA VAL A 553 17.51 -22.59 21.38
C VAL A 553 17.93 -21.12 21.30
N PRO A 554 18.03 -20.36 22.40
CA PRO A 554 18.54 -19.00 22.36
C PRO A 554 20.06 -18.97 22.19
N ILE A 555 20.53 -18.31 21.13
CA ILE A 555 21.90 -17.78 21.07
C ILE A 555 21.90 -16.45 21.84
N VAL A 556 22.69 -16.40 22.92
CA VAL A 556 22.89 -15.27 23.82
C VAL A 556 24.12 -14.49 23.34
N GLU A 557 23.92 -13.29 22.77
CA GLU A 557 25.00 -12.48 22.14
C GLU A 557 25.23 -11.16 22.90
N PRO A 558 26.03 -11.15 24.00
CA PRO A 558 26.53 -9.93 24.63
C PRO A 558 27.80 -9.46 23.91
N GLU A 559 27.64 -8.67 22.84
CA GLU A 559 28.78 -8.15 22.08
C GLU A 559 29.39 -6.93 22.78
N ILE A 560 30.64 -7.08 23.25
CA ILE A 560 31.46 -5.93 23.64
C ILE A 560 32.18 -5.42 22.39
N LEU A 561 31.96 -4.17 22.04
CA LEU A 561 32.55 -3.50 20.88
C LEU A 561 34.06 -3.31 21.07
N THR A 562 34.80 -3.44 19.96
CA THR A 562 36.26 -3.25 19.91
C THR A 562 36.67 -1.77 19.81
N ASP A 563 35.75 -0.82 19.63
CA ASP A 563 36.07 0.59 19.42
C ASP A 563 36.96 1.17 20.55
N GLY A 564 38.00 1.94 20.17
CA GLY A 564 38.88 2.67 21.08
C GLY A 564 40.30 2.10 21.23
N ALA A 565 41.09 2.71 22.11
CA ALA A 565 42.51 2.44 22.32
C ALA A 565 42.81 1.63 23.60
N HIS A 566 41.90 0.73 23.98
CA HIS A 566 42.08 -0.13 25.17
C HIS A 566 43.00 -1.31 24.86
N ASP A 567 43.70 -1.82 25.88
CA ASP A 567 44.52 -3.03 25.76
C ASP A 567 43.68 -4.32 25.88
N ILE A 568 44.30 -5.46 25.60
CA ILE A 568 43.63 -6.76 25.68
C ILE A 568 43.26 -7.14 27.13
N GLN A 569 44.00 -6.64 28.11
CA GLN A 569 43.75 -6.85 29.54
C GLN A 569 42.45 -6.17 29.99
N LYS A 570 42.20 -4.93 29.55
CA LYS A 570 40.94 -4.21 29.77
C LYS A 570 39.77 -4.91 29.06
N CYS A 571 39.97 -5.40 27.83
CA CYS A 571 38.96 -6.21 27.14
C CYS A 571 38.63 -7.49 27.91
N ALA A 572 39.64 -8.20 28.43
CA ALA A 572 39.46 -9.40 29.24
C ALA A 572 38.67 -9.12 30.52
N ALA A 573 39.06 -8.08 31.28
CA ALA A 573 38.39 -7.70 32.52
C ALA A 573 36.92 -7.32 32.29
N VAL A 574 36.61 -6.54 31.24
CA VAL A 574 35.23 -6.20 30.90
C VAL A 574 34.45 -7.42 30.43
N THR A 575 35.05 -8.30 29.63
CA THR A 575 34.42 -9.56 29.19
C THR A 575 34.08 -10.46 30.38
N GLU A 576 34.97 -10.58 31.36
CA GLU A 576 34.69 -11.35 32.58
C GLU A 576 33.53 -10.76 33.41
N ILE A 577 33.51 -9.44 33.61
CA ILE A 577 32.42 -8.77 34.34
C ILE A 577 31.07 -8.97 33.65
N VAL A 578 31.02 -8.75 32.33
CA VAL A 578 29.78 -8.85 31.54
C VAL A 578 29.27 -10.30 31.49
N LEU A 579 30.14 -11.28 31.25
CA LEU A 579 29.71 -12.68 31.20
C LEU A 579 29.26 -13.20 32.57
N ALA A 580 29.91 -12.79 33.67
CA ALA A 580 29.44 -13.12 35.01
C ALA A 580 28.03 -12.59 35.28
N ALA A 581 27.75 -11.33 34.92
CA ALA A 581 26.42 -10.74 35.05
C ALA A 581 25.37 -11.44 34.16
N VAL A 582 25.72 -11.78 32.91
CA VAL A 582 24.84 -12.52 31.99
C VAL A 582 24.49 -13.90 32.54
N TYR A 583 25.46 -14.69 33.00
CA TYR A 583 25.15 -16.03 33.56
C TYR A 583 24.41 -15.98 34.89
N LYS A 584 24.62 -14.96 35.72
CA LYS A 584 23.78 -14.70 36.89
C LYS A 584 22.34 -14.43 36.49
N ALA A 585 22.10 -13.55 35.52
CA ALA A 585 20.76 -13.23 35.04
C ALA A 585 20.07 -14.44 34.37
N LEU A 586 20.79 -15.25 33.58
CA LEU A 586 20.26 -16.49 32.99
C LEU A 586 19.79 -17.47 34.08
N ASN A 587 20.54 -17.59 35.18
CA ASN A 587 20.15 -18.45 36.31
C ASN A 587 18.93 -17.90 37.07
N ASP A 588 18.87 -16.57 37.27
CA ASP A 588 17.73 -15.90 37.91
C ASP A 588 16.42 -16.04 37.13
N HIS A 589 16.49 -16.11 35.79
CA HIS A 589 15.34 -16.36 34.89
C HIS A 589 15.12 -17.85 34.61
N HIS A 590 15.80 -18.74 35.33
CA HIS A 590 15.65 -20.20 35.26
C HIS A 590 15.91 -20.80 33.86
N VAL A 591 16.80 -20.18 33.08
CA VAL A 591 17.16 -20.63 31.73
C VAL A 591 17.97 -21.94 31.80
N LEU A 592 17.54 -22.95 31.04
CA LEU A 592 18.22 -24.24 30.93
C LEU A 592 19.50 -24.09 30.09
N LEU A 593 20.68 -24.05 30.72
CA LEU A 593 21.94 -23.74 30.05
C LEU A 593 22.34 -24.77 28.97
N GLU A 594 22.00 -26.04 29.17
CA GLU A 594 22.15 -27.15 28.23
C GLU A 594 21.40 -26.89 26.91
N GLY A 595 20.33 -26.09 26.98
CA GLY A 595 19.53 -25.63 25.84
C GLY A 595 19.89 -24.22 25.35
N THR A 596 21.10 -23.73 25.57
CA THR A 596 21.57 -22.40 25.11
C THR A 596 22.84 -22.48 24.26
N LEU A 597 23.19 -21.37 23.60
CA LEU A 597 24.54 -21.14 23.06
C LEU A 597 25.00 -19.73 23.42
N LEU A 598 26.29 -19.56 23.72
CA LEU A 598 26.89 -18.24 23.92
C LEU A 598 27.52 -17.74 22.61
N LYS A 599 27.32 -16.46 22.27
CA LYS A 599 27.97 -15.78 21.16
C LYS A 599 28.68 -14.51 21.66
N PRO A 600 29.87 -14.64 22.26
CA PRO A 600 30.62 -13.50 22.77
C PRO A 600 31.54 -12.95 21.68
N ASN A 601 32.04 -11.73 21.90
CA ASN A 601 33.27 -11.28 21.26
C ASN A 601 34.46 -12.19 21.63
N MET A 602 35.47 -12.25 20.75
CA MET A 602 36.80 -12.67 21.19
C MET A 602 37.40 -11.55 22.05
N VAL A 603 38.34 -11.89 22.93
CA VAL A 603 39.06 -10.91 23.74
C VAL A 603 40.25 -10.40 22.93
N THR A 604 40.16 -9.15 22.48
CA THR A 604 41.16 -8.50 21.60
C THR A 604 41.56 -7.14 22.15
N PRO A 605 42.69 -6.55 21.73
CA PRO A 605 42.90 -5.11 21.87
C PRO A 605 41.78 -4.31 21.18
N GLY A 606 41.65 -3.05 21.55
CA GLY A 606 40.76 -2.11 20.87
C GLY A 606 41.20 -1.80 19.43
N SER A 607 40.30 -1.25 18.62
CA SER A 607 40.50 -0.96 17.19
C SER A 607 41.64 0.00 16.92
N ASP A 608 41.94 0.88 17.87
CA ASP A 608 42.97 1.91 17.77
C ASP A 608 44.29 1.44 18.42
N SER A 609 44.31 0.24 19.01
CA SER A 609 45.47 -0.39 19.64
C SER A 609 46.25 -1.29 18.66
N PRO A 610 47.55 -1.55 18.89
CA PRO A 610 48.31 -2.51 18.11
C PRO A 610 47.69 -3.92 18.16
N LYS A 611 47.61 -4.58 17.00
CA LYS A 611 47.19 -5.99 16.93
C LYS A 611 48.20 -6.89 17.65
N VAL A 612 47.70 -7.97 18.24
CA VAL A 612 48.50 -9.01 18.92
C VAL A 612 48.36 -10.34 18.20
N ALA A 613 49.23 -11.31 18.54
CA ALA A 613 49.22 -12.63 17.91
C ALA A 613 47.97 -13.45 18.28
N PRO A 614 47.47 -14.35 17.39
CA PRO A 614 46.33 -15.22 17.65
C PRO A 614 46.43 -16.05 18.93
N GLU A 615 47.65 -16.44 19.31
CA GLU A 615 47.95 -17.21 20.51
C GLU A 615 47.63 -16.40 21.78
N VAL A 616 47.89 -15.08 21.77
CA VAL A 616 47.57 -14.16 22.87
C VAL A 616 46.06 -13.95 22.96
N ILE A 617 45.38 -13.75 21.83
CA ILE A 617 43.91 -13.66 21.77
C ILE A 617 43.28 -14.96 22.32
N ALA A 618 43.85 -16.11 21.97
CA ALA A 618 43.39 -17.41 22.44
C ALA A 618 43.53 -17.58 23.96
N GLU A 619 44.69 -17.23 24.53
CA GLU A 619 44.94 -17.31 25.97
C GLU A 619 43.95 -16.44 26.77
N TYR A 620 43.82 -15.16 26.41
CA TYR A 620 42.90 -14.25 27.11
C TYR A 620 41.43 -14.65 26.92
N THR A 621 41.01 -15.03 25.71
CA THR A 621 39.62 -15.41 25.44
C THR A 621 39.22 -16.68 26.17
N VAL A 622 40.03 -17.75 26.09
CA VAL A 622 39.72 -19.01 26.76
C VAL A 622 39.79 -18.86 28.28
N THR A 623 40.69 -18.01 28.81
CA THR A 623 40.77 -17.71 30.24
C THR A 623 39.52 -16.98 30.74
N ALA A 624 39.06 -15.94 30.04
CA ALA A 624 37.84 -15.20 30.41
C ALA A 624 36.60 -16.12 30.43
N LEU A 625 36.47 -17.00 29.43
CA LEU A 625 35.38 -18.00 29.39
C LEU A 625 35.49 -19.00 30.56
N ARG A 626 36.69 -19.54 30.82
CA ARG A 626 36.97 -20.45 31.96
C ARG A 626 36.66 -19.88 33.34
N ARG A 627 36.61 -18.55 33.48
CA ARG A 627 36.27 -17.85 34.73
C ARG A 627 34.77 -17.57 34.90
N THR A 628 33.96 -17.67 33.85
CA THR A 628 32.59 -17.11 33.84
C THR A 628 31.51 -18.02 33.28
N VAL A 629 31.83 -18.86 32.29
CA VAL A 629 30.86 -19.73 31.62
C VAL A 629 30.67 -21.02 32.44
N PRO A 630 29.45 -21.46 32.75
CA PRO A 630 29.21 -22.78 33.38
C PRO A 630 29.43 -23.94 32.40
N ALA A 631 29.94 -25.08 32.88
CA ALA A 631 30.22 -26.28 32.07
C ALA A 631 28.99 -26.85 31.32
N ALA A 632 27.77 -26.55 31.76
CA ALA A 632 26.52 -27.02 31.16
C ALA A 632 26.21 -26.44 29.76
N VAL A 633 26.83 -25.31 29.38
CA VAL A 633 26.59 -24.66 28.08
C VAL A 633 27.23 -25.49 26.95
N PRO A 634 26.49 -26.05 25.98
CA PRO A 634 27.08 -27.00 25.01
C PRO A 634 28.13 -26.39 24.06
N GLY A 635 28.07 -25.08 23.80
CA GLY A 635 29.00 -24.42 22.90
C GLY A 635 29.04 -22.89 22.97
N VAL A 636 30.19 -22.37 22.59
CA VAL A 636 30.49 -20.95 22.41
C VAL A 636 30.78 -20.72 20.93
N VAL A 637 29.94 -19.91 20.27
CA VAL A 637 29.96 -19.66 18.82
C VAL A 637 30.33 -18.20 18.56
N PHE A 638 31.61 -17.88 18.49
CA PHE A 638 32.12 -16.51 18.47
C PHE A 638 31.55 -15.65 17.33
N LEU A 639 31.34 -14.36 17.61
CA LEU A 639 31.19 -13.33 16.59
C LEU A 639 32.56 -12.90 16.05
N SER A 640 32.64 -12.50 14.77
CA SER A 640 33.89 -12.02 14.17
C SER A 640 34.21 -10.56 14.49
N GLY A 641 33.21 -9.76 14.88
CA GLY A 641 33.37 -8.31 15.08
C GLY A 641 33.90 -7.65 13.80
N GLY A 642 34.92 -6.80 13.94
CA GLY A 642 35.64 -6.16 12.83
C GLY A 642 36.83 -6.93 12.24
N GLN A 643 37.09 -8.15 12.72
CA GLN A 643 38.22 -8.98 12.24
C GLN A 643 38.09 -9.32 10.75
N SER A 644 39.23 -9.51 10.07
CA SER A 644 39.24 -10.05 8.70
C SER A 644 38.77 -11.51 8.65
N GLU A 645 38.46 -12.01 7.45
CA GLU A 645 38.06 -13.42 7.27
C GLU A 645 39.18 -14.37 7.75
N GLU A 646 40.43 -14.04 7.45
CA GLU A 646 41.60 -14.83 7.84
C GLU A 646 41.95 -14.66 9.33
N GLU A 647 41.85 -13.45 9.88
CA GLU A 647 42.10 -13.17 11.29
C GLU A 647 41.13 -13.93 12.21
N ALA A 648 39.83 -13.87 11.92
CA ALA A 648 38.81 -14.60 12.67
C ALA A 648 39.03 -16.12 12.62
N THR A 649 39.44 -16.64 11.47
CA THR A 649 39.77 -18.07 11.29
C THR A 649 41.00 -18.46 12.11
N ARG A 650 42.08 -17.67 12.06
CA ARG A 650 43.33 -17.94 12.80
C ARG A 650 43.16 -17.85 14.31
N ASN A 651 42.40 -16.87 14.80
CA ASN A 651 42.11 -16.71 16.23
C ASN A 651 41.27 -17.88 16.78
N LEU A 652 40.26 -18.33 16.03
CA LEU A 652 39.49 -19.53 16.37
C LEU A 652 40.36 -20.81 16.39
N ASN A 653 41.28 -20.94 15.44
CA ASN A 653 42.20 -22.07 15.36
C ASN A 653 43.16 -22.10 16.57
N ALA A 654 43.70 -20.94 16.96
CA ALA A 654 44.56 -20.81 18.13
C ALA A 654 43.82 -21.19 19.44
N MET A 655 42.57 -20.76 19.60
CA MET A 655 41.73 -21.17 20.75
C MET A 655 41.51 -22.67 20.84
N ASN A 656 41.30 -23.34 19.71
CA ASN A 656 41.12 -24.80 19.70
C ASN A 656 42.45 -25.56 19.90
N ARG A 657 43.58 -25.00 19.45
CA ARG A 657 44.93 -25.53 19.71
C ARG A 657 45.41 -25.38 21.15
N LEU A 658 44.96 -24.37 21.89
CA LEU A 658 45.43 -24.08 23.25
C LEU A 658 45.21 -25.29 24.20
N GLU A 659 46.27 -25.83 24.80
CA GLU A 659 46.24 -27.06 25.62
C GLU A 659 45.72 -26.81 27.05
N VAL A 660 44.46 -26.38 27.15
CA VAL A 660 43.73 -26.22 28.42
C VAL A 660 42.36 -26.88 28.34
N LEU A 661 41.81 -27.31 29.48
CA LEU A 661 40.46 -27.87 29.54
C LEU A 661 39.43 -26.83 29.05
N LYS A 662 38.68 -27.20 28.03
CA LYS A 662 37.59 -26.41 27.43
C LYS A 662 36.33 -27.29 27.49
N PRO A 663 35.45 -27.13 28.50
CA PRO A 663 34.31 -28.02 28.69
C PRO A 663 33.14 -27.73 27.72
N TRP A 664 33.35 -26.87 26.72
CA TRP A 664 32.38 -26.47 25.70
C TRP A 664 33.01 -26.56 24.31
N THR A 665 32.18 -26.71 23.28
CA THR A 665 32.64 -26.59 21.89
C THR A 665 32.97 -25.13 21.57
N LEU A 666 34.19 -24.82 21.12
CA LEU A 666 34.56 -23.49 20.63
C LEU A 666 34.45 -23.43 19.10
N SER A 667 33.46 -22.68 18.61
CA SER A 667 33.07 -22.62 17.20
C SER A 667 32.73 -21.18 16.76
N PHE A 668 32.13 -20.99 15.59
CA PHE A 668 31.89 -19.69 14.97
C PHE A 668 30.41 -19.42 14.66
N SER A 669 30.02 -18.15 14.75
CA SER A 669 28.76 -17.60 14.24
C SER A 669 29.07 -16.31 13.45
N PHE A 670 29.76 -16.49 12.33
CA PHE A 670 30.33 -15.41 11.53
C PHE A 670 29.39 -14.94 10.41
N GLY A 671 29.22 -13.62 10.31
CA GLY A 671 28.62 -12.94 9.16
C GLY A 671 29.70 -12.46 8.21
N ARG A 672 30.23 -11.25 8.46
CA ARG A 672 31.27 -10.60 7.63
C ARG A 672 32.47 -11.51 7.33
N ALA A 673 33.04 -12.17 8.35
CA ALA A 673 34.20 -13.06 8.20
C ALA A 673 33.95 -14.37 7.39
N LEU A 674 32.71 -14.63 6.95
CA LEU A 674 32.36 -15.74 6.07
C LEU A 674 31.89 -15.26 4.67
N GLN A 675 31.42 -14.01 4.58
CA GLN A 675 30.68 -13.50 3.42
C GLN A 675 31.43 -12.44 2.61
N GLN A 676 32.47 -11.78 3.13
CA GLN A 676 33.09 -10.63 2.46
C GLN A 676 33.67 -10.98 1.09
N SER A 677 34.54 -11.99 1.02
CA SER A 677 35.13 -12.44 -0.25
C SER A 677 34.07 -13.00 -1.20
N THR A 678 33.04 -13.64 -0.64
CA THR A 678 31.88 -14.17 -1.39
C THR A 678 31.09 -13.05 -2.08
N LEU A 679 30.75 -11.99 -1.33
CA LEU A 679 30.01 -10.83 -1.84
C LEU A 679 30.81 -10.07 -2.90
N LYS A 680 32.11 -9.82 -2.65
CA LYS A 680 33.01 -9.20 -3.63
C LYS A 680 33.16 -10.04 -4.90
N THR A 681 33.28 -11.36 -4.78
CA THR A 681 33.39 -12.28 -5.93
C THR A 681 32.08 -12.34 -6.72
N TRP A 682 30.93 -12.30 -6.03
CA TRP A 682 29.62 -12.30 -6.67
C TRP A 682 29.35 -11.01 -7.43
N ALA A 683 29.54 -9.85 -6.78
CA ALA A 683 29.26 -8.51 -7.33
C ALA A 683 27.83 -8.38 -7.94
N GLY A 684 26.85 -9.10 -7.40
CA GLY A 684 25.46 -9.14 -7.90
C GLY A 684 25.26 -9.96 -9.19
N LYS A 685 26.32 -10.46 -9.82
CA LYS A 685 26.29 -11.03 -11.18
C LYS A 685 25.97 -12.52 -11.19
N LYS A 686 25.02 -12.95 -12.04
CA LYS A 686 24.56 -14.36 -12.13
C LYS A 686 25.69 -15.29 -12.59
N GLU A 687 26.52 -14.84 -13.53
CA GLU A 687 27.68 -15.54 -14.05
C GLU A 687 28.78 -15.79 -12.99
N ASN A 688 28.81 -14.99 -11.93
CA ASN A 688 29.76 -15.14 -10.82
C ASN A 688 29.27 -16.05 -9.69
N VAL A 689 28.00 -16.50 -9.70
CA VAL A 689 27.41 -17.28 -8.59
C VAL A 689 28.25 -18.51 -8.25
N ARG A 690 28.74 -19.25 -9.25
CA ARG A 690 29.59 -20.43 -9.01
C ARG A 690 30.92 -20.07 -8.33
N LYS A 691 31.59 -19.00 -8.79
CA LYS A 691 32.86 -18.52 -8.20
C LYS A 691 32.65 -18.02 -6.77
N ALA A 692 31.52 -17.35 -6.51
CA ALA A 692 31.14 -16.91 -5.18
C ALA A 692 30.85 -18.10 -4.25
N GLN A 693 30.15 -19.14 -4.72
CA GLN A 693 29.93 -20.38 -3.96
C GLN A 693 31.25 -21.11 -3.66
N GLU A 694 32.19 -21.15 -4.61
CA GLU A 694 33.53 -21.70 -4.42
C GLU A 694 34.32 -20.89 -3.36
N SER A 695 34.27 -19.56 -3.40
CA SER A 695 34.85 -18.66 -2.38
C SER A 695 34.24 -18.86 -0.99
N PHE A 696 32.91 -18.95 -0.91
CA PHE A 696 32.18 -19.21 0.34
C PHE A 696 32.59 -20.55 0.95
N LEU A 697 32.66 -21.60 0.13
CA LEU A 697 33.05 -22.95 0.57
C LEU A 697 34.48 -23.00 1.11
N VAL A 698 35.42 -22.21 0.55
CA VAL A 698 36.79 -22.09 1.09
C VAL A 698 36.76 -21.52 2.52
N ARG A 699 35.96 -20.49 2.79
CA ARG A 699 35.82 -19.92 4.15
C ARG A 699 35.02 -20.82 5.09
N CYS A 700 34.02 -21.56 4.60
CA CYS A 700 33.36 -22.61 5.39
C CYS A 700 34.35 -23.70 5.84
N LYS A 701 35.17 -24.22 4.92
CA LYS A 701 36.18 -25.25 5.22
C LYS A 701 37.25 -24.76 6.20
N ALA A 702 37.82 -23.58 5.94
CA ALA A 702 38.86 -23.01 6.80
C ALA A 702 38.38 -22.83 8.26
N ASN A 703 37.15 -22.31 8.45
CA ASN A 703 36.56 -22.20 9.78
C ASN A 703 36.18 -23.56 10.38
N SER A 704 35.75 -24.53 9.57
CA SER A 704 35.51 -25.92 10.00
C SER A 704 36.79 -26.67 10.39
N GLU A 705 37.95 -26.29 9.89
CA GLU A 705 39.26 -26.82 10.31
C GLU A 705 39.76 -26.09 11.56
N ALA A 706 39.44 -24.80 11.69
CA ALA A 706 39.76 -23.99 12.87
C ALA A 706 39.03 -24.46 14.13
N THR A 707 37.79 -24.97 14.04
CA THR A 707 37.10 -25.61 15.19
C THR A 707 37.82 -26.87 15.69
N LEU A 708 38.64 -27.50 14.85
CA LEU A 708 39.42 -28.70 15.19
C LEU A 708 40.87 -28.38 15.58
N GLY A 709 41.29 -27.11 15.58
CA GLY A 709 42.69 -26.70 15.77
C GLY A 709 43.64 -27.13 14.63
N LYS A 710 43.07 -27.47 13.46
CA LYS A 710 43.76 -28.09 12.32
C LYS A 710 44.00 -27.15 11.15
N TYR A 711 43.50 -25.92 11.19
CA TYR A 711 43.73 -24.97 10.11
C TYR A 711 45.22 -24.56 10.07
N THR A 712 45.85 -24.70 8.90
CA THR A 712 47.29 -24.48 8.70
C THR A 712 47.63 -23.16 8.00
N GLY A 713 46.63 -22.34 7.64
CA GLY A 713 46.77 -21.29 6.62
C GLY A 713 46.68 -21.87 5.21
N GLY A 714 46.27 -21.05 4.23
CA GLY A 714 46.16 -21.46 2.83
C GLY A 714 44.93 -20.98 2.05
N GLY A 715 44.14 -20.06 2.60
CA GLY A 715 43.01 -19.42 1.90
C GLY A 715 43.30 -18.05 1.29
N ASP A 716 44.58 -17.73 1.07
CA ASP A 716 45.08 -16.36 0.83
C ASP A 716 44.74 -15.82 -0.58
N GLY A 717 43.48 -15.42 -0.76
CA GLY A 717 43.17 -14.29 -1.64
C GLY A 717 43.37 -12.99 -0.87
N GLY A 718 44.00 -11.97 -1.46
CA GLY A 718 44.26 -10.69 -0.78
C GLY A 718 43.02 -10.01 -0.18
N LEU A 719 41.82 -10.33 -0.69
CA LEU A 719 40.52 -9.89 -0.18
C LEU A 719 40.17 -10.42 1.22
N ALA A 720 40.68 -11.59 1.61
CA ALA A 720 40.37 -12.25 2.89
C ALA A 720 41.13 -11.65 4.08
N SER A 721 42.21 -10.91 3.80
CA SER A 721 43.07 -10.25 4.79
C SER A 721 42.66 -8.81 5.10
N GLU A 722 41.73 -8.23 4.33
CA GLU A 722 41.22 -6.87 4.57
C GLU A 722 40.45 -6.76 5.89
N SER A 723 40.69 -5.67 6.63
CA SER A 723 39.95 -5.35 7.85
C SER A 723 38.46 -5.12 7.55
N LEU A 724 37.58 -5.66 8.40
CA LEU A 724 36.12 -5.53 8.27
C LEU A 724 35.53 -4.61 9.34
N PHE A 725 36.38 -3.89 10.06
CA PHE A 725 35.97 -2.92 11.09
C PHE A 725 35.31 -1.69 10.46
N VAL A 726 34.21 -1.26 11.07
CA VAL A 726 33.50 -0.02 10.77
C VAL A 726 33.19 0.63 12.11
N LYS A 727 33.71 1.84 12.34
CA LYS A 727 33.55 2.57 13.60
C LYS A 727 32.07 2.89 13.85
N GLY A 728 31.58 2.59 15.06
CA GLY A 728 30.18 2.85 15.43
C GLY A 728 29.14 2.08 14.62
N TYR A 729 29.48 0.89 14.10
CA TYR A 729 28.58 0.07 13.26
C TYR A 729 27.26 -0.30 13.96
N LYS A 730 26.15 0.26 13.47
CA LYS A 730 24.77 -0.18 13.75
C LYS A 730 24.31 -1.10 12.61
N TYR A 731 23.55 -2.15 12.95
CA TYR A 731 23.02 -3.15 12.00
C TYR A 731 21.76 -2.63 11.31
#